data_AF-A0A7J2YXB4-F1
#
_entry.id   AF-A0A7J2YXB4-F1
#
_cell.length_a   1.000
_cell.length_b   1.000
_cell.length_c   1.000
_cell.angle_alpha   90.00
_cell.angle_beta   90.00
_cell.angle_gamma   90.00
#
_symmetry.space_group_name_H-M   'P 1'
#
loop_
_entity.id
_entity.type
_entity.pdbx_description
1 polymer ?
#
loop_
_entity_poly.entity_id
_entity_poly.type
_entity_poly.pdbx_seq_one_letter_code
_entity_poly.pdbx_strand_id
1 'polypeptide(L)'
;MQNKNKTTLLIATFLILSIAIPCIVHPVAAQTSKQMKSYAFLAVEPNPVGVGQTTYIAMWIDVPLPGASESNDIRKHDYKLTITAPDGTVQTQSWAIVADTTGAQSTSFTPTMVGQYNFTFSYPDQNYTWTTGTYLVNTAYTGVVFLGATATATLTVQQNPVALTPDSPLPSEYWTRPIYGEDSSWYTIGSQWLGSGSSYTAASSNALGSFQQGGMNLWQQSGTGPESSHIVWTLPIEDGGVVGGLNTGITGATFYSGGSYEGRFQNALIIDGRLYYKAPLSDQVSVAATGGGAYTCVDLRTGKVLWTNDNINPTFGELYCYESPNQHGVVPNGYLWQAVTPAGSTTNQTWIAWDSLTGKWLFNITDVPVTSAISTPTMSSLIAYTSQGEIVKYIMNYNMTAKSGWLALWNWTSANGVPTGPTLSNGVQLNGPGSGTNYLQFRPIGKSINASTAYSWNVTIGDIMGPGNSQIPLGTTTSQLPTLQYVLPGDILLGSTPNIAPGVLSLRGTPNPYTVWTINLKDITTSSTSASIIWKKTYDAPAGNMTLNLGPLDPVNRVWTTTTAEDMQYQGWSLTDGSKLWSTNMAVRPFQWFSSGSGAGQRCVTAYGNIYTQGFGGEINCVDTKTGNLLWTFNDTASGIDTPWGNIPTFIAAIADGKVYAFNNEHSPNSPLYKGYSIYCINATTGEEIYKMLSWSGQTGGQGLSTAALADGTLVYYNYYDNSIYAVAKGPSQTTVTASPKVSTNGDKVLVEGTVIDISAGTAKTEIAARFPAGVPAVSDASQAKWMEYIYMKQERPFNATGVPVTISVLDPNGNYYTVGTTTSDSNGAFKLAFTPQVPGEYTVYASFAGSGSYYGSNAETGIYVDEAAATPTPPATPAPTMADLYFVPAIIGIIVAIIVVGAATILALRKRP
;
A
#
# COMPACT_ATOMS: atom_id res chain seq x y z
N MET A 1 -12.25 -17.40 -1.16
CA MET A 1 -13.55 -16.77 -0.91
C MET A 1 -13.83 -15.82 -2.05
N GLN A 2 -14.79 -16.10 -2.95
CA GLN A 2 -15.45 -15.15 -3.85
C GLN A 2 -16.19 -15.93 -4.95
N ASN A 3 -17.52 -15.98 -4.88
CA ASN A 3 -18.38 -16.33 -6.02
C ASN A 3 -19.58 -15.38 -6.16
N LYS A 4 -19.77 -14.41 -5.26
CA LYS A 4 -20.97 -13.56 -5.24
C LYS A 4 -20.90 -12.33 -6.18
N ASN A 5 -19.72 -11.85 -6.58
CA ASN A 5 -19.61 -10.62 -7.39
C ASN A 5 -19.73 -10.83 -8.90
N LYS A 6 -19.49 -12.04 -9.42
CA LYS A 6 -19.44 -12.25 -10.88
C LYS A 6 -20.83 -12.33 -11.53
N THR A 7 -21.85 -12.74 -10.79
CA THR A 7 -23.25 -12.73 -11.27
C THR A 7 -23.77 -11.30 -11.47
N THR A 8 -23.35 -10.37 -10.61
CA THR A 8 -23.71 -8.94 -10.70
C THR A 8 -23.09 -8.26 -11.94
N LEU A 9 -21.87 -8.66 -12.33
CA LEU A 9 -21.19 -8.15 -13.52
C LEU A 9 -21.90 -8.55 -14.82
N LEU A 10 -22.48 -9.76 -14.87
CA LEU A 10 -23.28 -10.22 -16.01
C LEU A 10 -24.54 -9.37 -16.21
N ILE A 11 -25.18 -8.96 -15.10
CA ILE A 11 -26.37 -8.08 -15.11
C ILE A 11 -26.02 -6.71 -15.68
N ALA A 12 -24.86 -6.14 -15.33
CA ALA A 12 -24.41 -4.83 -15.82
C ALA A 12 -24.12 -4.81 -17.34
N THR A 13 -23.48 -5.84 -17.89
CA THR A 13 -23.16 -5.91 -19.34
C THR A 13 -24.42 -6.01 -20.20
N PHE A 14 -25.45 -6.73 -19.74
CA PHE A 14 -26.74 -6.82 -20.44
C PHE A 14 -27.55 -5.53 -20.34
N LEU A 15 -27.44 -4.79 -19.23
CA LEU A 15 -28.09 -3.49 -19.08
C LEU A 15 -27.61 -2.51 -20.17
N ILE A 16 -26.30 -2.42 -20.43
CA ILE A 16 -25.70 -1.50 -21.41
C ILE A 16 -26.20 -1.75 -22.85
N LEU A 17 -26.43 -3.02 -23.23
CA LEU A 17 -26.95 -3.39 -24.55
C LEU A 17 -28.44 -3.01 -24.77
N SER A 18 -29.18 -2.75 -23.69
CA SER A 18 -30.62 -2.41 -23.74
C SER A 18 -30.91 -0.89 -23.78
N ILE A 19 -29.88 -0.04 -23.57
CA ILE A 19 -30.03 1.42 -23.48
C ILE A 19 -30.00 2.07 -24.86
N ALA A 20 -30.99 1.78 -25.72
CA ALA A 20 -31.39 2.67 -26.82
C ALA A 20 -32.61 2.12 -27.57
N ILE A 21 -33.78 2.06 -26.94
CA ILE A 21 -35.04 2.18 -27.69
C ILE A 21 -35.94 3.16 -26.94
N PRO A 22 -35.98 4.46 -27.30
CA PRO A 22 -37.15 5.26 -26.97
C PRO A 22 -38.36 4.52 -27.53
N CYS A 23 -39.29 4.14 -26.65
CA CYS A 23 -40.55 3.50 -27.01
C CYS A 23 -41.20 4.30 -28.14
N ILE A 24 -41.06 3.84 -29.39
CA ILE A 24 -41.90 4.32 -30.47
C ILE A 24 -43.28 3.77 -30.16
N VAL A 25 -44.12 4.64 -29.60
CA VAL A 25 -45.53 4.39 -29.34
C VAL A 25 -46.19 4.07 -30.68
N HIS A 26 -46.31 2.79 -31.01
CA HIS A 26 -47.27 2.37 -32.01
C HIS A 26 -48.64 2.44 -31.34
N PRO A 27 -49.60 3.19 -31.90
CA PRO A 27 -50.96 3.18 -31.37
C PRO A 27 -51.49 1.74 -31.46
N VAL A 28 -51.75 1.13 -30.30
CA VAL A 28 -52.44 -0.18 -30.19
C VAL A 28 -53.94 0.06 -30.44
N ALA A 29 -54.27 0.62 -31.60
CA ALA A 29 -55.64 0.82 -32.04
C ALA A 29 -55.96 -0.16 -33.19
N ALA A 30 -55.64 -1.45 -33.03
CA ALA A 30 -56.10 -2.53 -33.92
C ALA A 30 -55.81 -3.98 -33.46
N GLN A 31 -55.37 -4.29 -32.23
CA GLN A 31 -55.27 -5.69 -31.80
C GLN A 31 -56.56 -6.16 -31.10
N THR A 32 -57.37 -6.92 -31.82
CA THR A 32 -58.64 -7.51 -31.35
C THR A 32 -58.46 -8.61 -30.29
N SER A 33 -57.24 -9.12 -30.06
CA SER A 33 -57.00 -10.29 -29.19
C SER A 33 -56.58 -9.99 -27.75
N LYS A 34 -56.20 -8.74 -27.39
CA LYS A 34 -55.53 -8.43 -26.10
C LYS A 34 -54.35 -9.36 -25.77
N GLN A 35 -53.64 -9.87 -26.78
CA GLN A 35 -52.49 -10.76 -26.62
C GLN A 35 -51.27 -10.21 -27.35
N MET A 36 -50.11 -10.24 -26.70
CA MET A 36 -48.82 -9.86 -27.27
C MET A 36 -47.88 -11.05 -27.22
N LYS A 37 -47.30 -11.42 -28.36
CA LYS A 37 -46.30 -12.49 -28.45
C LYS A 37 -45.00 -12.04 -27.78
N SER A 38 -44.41 -12.89 -26.94
CA SER A 38 -43.04 -12.69 -26.41
C SER A 38 -42.03 -13.59 -27.11
N TYR A 39 -40.75 -13.21 -27.04
CA TYR A 39 -39.65 -14.02 -27.53
C TYR A 39 -38.62 -14.24 -26.41
N ALA A 40 -38.26 -15.50 -26.18
CA ALA A 40 -37.29 -15.89 -25.16
C ALA A 40 -35.89 -16.00 -25.73
N PHE A 41 -34.90 -15.60 -24.94
CA PHE A 41 -33.49 -15.73 -25.23
C PHE A 41 -32.78 -16.41 -24.05
N LEU A 42 -31.77 -17.21 -24.38
CA LEU A 42 -30.96 -17.94 -23.41
C LEU A 42 -29.53 -18.00 -23.93
N ALA A 43 -28.59 -17.45 -23.16
CA ALA A 43 -27.16 -17.51 -23.39
C ALA A 43 -26.51 -18.31 -22.24
N VAL A 44 -25.62 -19.23 -22.59
CA VAL A 44 -24.86 -20.05 -21.65
C VAL A 44 -23.40 -19.95 -22.05
N GLU A 45 -22.67 -19.05 -21.40
CA GLU A 45 -21.32 -18.65 -21.79
C GLU A 45 -20.40 -18.47 -20.56
N PRO A 46 -19.09 -18.77 -20.64
CA PRO A 46 -18.39 -19.28 -21.82
C PRO A 46 -18.80 -20.72 -22.17
N ASN A 47 -18.66 -21.07 -23.45
CA ASN A 47 -18.89 -22.39 -24.02
C ASN A 47 -17.88 -22.68 -25.15
N PRO A 48 -17.04 -23.73 -25.04
CA PRO A 48 -17.04 -24.79 -24.03
C PRO A 48 -16.52 -24.36 -22.65
N VAL A 49 -16.67 -25.22 -21.63
CA VAL A 49 -15.97 -25.16 -20.32
C VAL A 49 -15.43 -26.53 -19.92
N GLY A 50 -14.47 -26.57 -19.00
CA GLY A 50 -14.04 -27.83 -18.37
C GLY A 50 -14.91 -28.26 -17.20
N VAL A 51 -14.79 -29.53 -16.79
CA VAL A 51 -15.38 -30.02 -15.52
C VAL A 51 -14.87 -29.18 -14.35
N GLY A 52 -15.79 -28.71 -13.50
CA GLY A 52 -15.47 -27.85 -12.37
C GLY A 52 -15.27 -26.36 -12.71
N GLN A 53 -15.35 -25.96 -13.99
CA GLN A 53 -15.33 -24.55 -14.39
C GLN A 53 -16.73 -23.96 -14.49
N THR A 54 -16.96 -22.83 -13.83
CA THR A 54 -18.24 -22.13 -13.86
C THR A 54 -18.52 -21.52 -15.24
N THR A 55 -19.70 -21.82 -15.79
CA THR A 55 -20.33 -21.07 -16.89
C THR A 55 -21.40 -20.13 -16.33
N TYR A 56 -21.71 -19.06 -17.04
CA TYR A 56 -22.74 -18.11 -16.68
C TYR A 56 -23.92 -18.22 -17.62
N ILE A 57 -25.11 -18.03 -17.07
CA ILE A 57 -26.36 -18.20 -17.78
C ILE A 57 -27.10 -16.89 -17.71
N ALA A 58 -27.43 -16.32 -18.87
CA ALA A 58 -28.30 -15.17 -18.99
C ALA A 58 -29.56 -15.58 -19.75
N MET A 59 -30.73 -15.15 -19.26
CA MET A 59 -32.01 -15.43 -19.90
C MET A 59 -32.90 -14.19 -19.82
N TRP A 60 -33.60 -13.87 -20.90
CA TRP A 60 -34.47 -12.70 -20.94
C TRP A 60 -35.59 -12.87 -21.95
N ILE A 61 -36.59 -12.00 -21.84
CA ILE A 61 -37.67 -11.84 -22.82
C ILE A 61 -37.42 -10.53 -23.58
N ASP A 62 -37.64 -10.55 -24.90
CA ASP A 62 -37.37 -9.48 -25.86
C ASP A 62 -37.59 -8.04 -25.39
N VAL A 63 -38.77 -7.74 -24.84
CA VAL A 63 -39.14 -6.37 -24.47
C VAL A 63 -39.43 -6.23 -22.97
N PRO A 64 -38.93 -5.15 -22.33
CA PRO A 64 -39.36 -4.76 -21.00
C PRO A 64 -40.89 -4.60 -20.97
N LEU A 65 -41.49 -4.87 -19.80
CA LEU A 65 -42.92 -4.58 -19.65
C LEU A 65 -43.18 -3.08 -19.80
N PRO A 66 -44.27 -2.66 -20.47
CA PRO A 66 -44.61 -1.25 -20.62
C PRO A 66 -44.68 -0.54 -19.27
N GLY A 67 -43.98 0.58 -19.14
CA GLY A 67 -43.92 1.36 -17.90
C GLY A 67 -43.05 0.75 -16.80
N ALA A 68 -42.34 -0.37 -17.04
CA ALA A 68 -41.37 -0.89 -16.09
C ALA A 68 -40.32 0.17 -15.76
N SER A 69 -40.09 0.36 -14.46
CA SER A 69 -39.13 1.31 -13.93
C SER A 69 -38.56 0.76 -12.63
N GLU A 70 -37.35 1.18 -12.28
CA GLU A 70 -36.70 0.80 -11.03
C GLU A 70 -37.52 1.28 -9.82
N SER A 71 -38.33 2.33 -9.97
CA SER A 71 -39.15 2.90 -8.89
C SER A 71 -40.52 2.24 -8.70
N ASN A 72 -40.83 1.19 -9.47
CA ASN A 72 -42.12 0.48 -9.41
C ASN A 72 -41.96 -1.04 -9.37
N ASP A 73 -43.07 -1.76 -9.28
CA ASP A 73 -43.17 -3.22 -9.15
C ASP A 73 -43.55 -3.94 -10.47
N ILE A 74 -43.49 -3.25 -11.60
CA ILE A 74 -43.84 -3.84 -12.90
C ILE A 74 -42.70 -4.75 -13.35
N ARG A 75 -42.86 -6.07 -13.18
CA ARG A 75 -41.82 -7.09 -13.40
C ARG A 75 -42.31 -8.32 -14.14
N LYS A 76 -41.38 -9.04 -14.79
CA LYS A 76 -41.63 -10.36 -15.39
C LYS A 76 -41.65 -11.42 -14.29
N HIS A 77 -42.59 -12.36 -14.36
CA HIS A 77 -42.79 -13.39 -13.33
C HIS A 77 -42.52 -14.79 -13.87
N ASP A 78 -42.30 -15.72 -12.94
CA ASP A 78 -42.29 -17.17 -13.14
C ASP A 78 -41.30 -17.68 -14.20
N TYR A 79 -40.09 -17.10 -14.23
CA TYR A 79 -39.00 -17.63 -15.05
C TYR A 79 -38.59 -19.01 -14.55
N LYS A 80 -38.39 -19.96 -15.45
CA LYS A 80 -37.91 -21.30 -15.12
C LYS A 80 -36.79 -21.74 -16.06
N LEU A 81 -35.65 -22.10 -15.49
CA LEU A 81 -34.52 -22.72 -16.17
C LEU A 81 -34.45 -24.21 -15.80
N THR A 82 -34.43 -25.08 -16.80
CA THR A 82 -34.22 -26.52 -16.65
C THR A 82 -32.90 -26.91 -17.30
N ILE A 83 -32.06 -27.62 -16.55
CA ILE A 83 -30.73 -28.09 -16.96
C ILE A 83 -30.75 -29.61 -16.98
N THR A 84 -30.44 -30.23 -18.12
CA THR A 84 -30.35 -31.68 -18.28
C THR A 84 -28.90 -32.06 -18.53
N ALA A 85 -28.34 -32.86 -17.63
CA ALA A 85 -26.98 -33.39 -17.70
C ALA A 85 -26.84 -34.51 -18.75
N PRO A 86 -25.61 -34.84 -19.18
CA PRO A 86 -25.35 -35.92 -20.14
C PRO A 86 -25.89 -37.30 -19.73
N ASP A 87 -25.95 -37.57 -18.42
CA ASP A 87 -26.50 -38.82 -17.87
C ASP A 87 -28.04 -38.82 -17.74
N GLY A 88 -28.69 -37.74 -18.18
CA GLY A 88 -30.14 -37.55 -18.08
C GLY A 88 -30.62 -36.94 -16.77
N THR A 89 -29.73 -36.64 -15.81
CA THR A 89 -30.11 -35.97 -14.56
C THR A 89 -30.65 -34.57 -14.83
N VAL A 90 -31.78 -34.21 -14.23
CA VAL A 90 -32.44 -32.92 -14.44
C VAL A 90 -32.36 -32.05 -13.18
N GLN A 91 -31.97 -30.80 -13.36
CA GLN A 91 -32.00 -29.75 -12.35
C GLN A 91 -32.90 -28.62 -12.82
N THR A 92 -33.56 -27.91 -11.91
CA THR A 92 -34.44 -26.78 -12.25
C THR A 92 -34.24 -25.65 -11.25
N GLN A 93 -34.21 -24.43 -11.78
CA GLN A 93 -34.22 -23.20 -11.02
C GLN A 93 -35.40 -22.34 -11.46
N SER A 94 -36.07 -21.69 -10.51
CA SER A 94 -37.23 -20.85 -10.80
C SER A 94 -37.17 -19.53 -10.04
N TRP A 95 -37.69 -18.48 -10.67
CA TRP A 95 -37.79 -17.15 -10.11
C TRP A 95 -39.22 -16.67 -10.24
N ALA A 96 -39.89 -16.53 -9.10
CA ALA A 96 -41.26 -16.01 -9.06
C ALA A 96 -41.33 -14.58 -9.61
N ILE A 97 -40.29 -13.77 -9.35
CA ILE A 97 -40.19 -12.38 -9.81
C ILE A 97 -38.77 -12.14 -10.32
N VAL A 98 -38.65 -11.56 -11.52
CA VAL A 98 -37.41 -11.06 -12.08
C VAL A 98 -37.26 -9.60 -11.65
N ALA A 99 -36.24 -9.30 -10.85
CA ALA A 99 -36.07 -7.96 -10.26
C ALA A 99 -35.63 -6.90 -11.29
N ASP A 100 -34.93 -7.32 -12.34
CA ASP A 100 -34.44 -6.45 -13.40
C ASP A 100 -35.60 -5.89 -14.25
N THR A 101 -35.59 -4.59 -14.48
CA THR A 101 -36.68 -3.89 -15.20
C THR A 101 -36.71 -4.21 -16.69
N THR A 102 -35.60 -4.66 -17.27
CA THR A 102 -35.50 -5.11 -18.66
C THR A 102 -36.07 -6.51 -18.86
N GLY A 103 -36.29 -7.26 -17.78
CA GLY A 103 -36.69 -8.66 -17.83
C GLY A 103 -35.51 -9.64 -17.97
N ALA A 104 -34.27 -9.19 -17.77
CA ALA A 104 -33.12 -10.07 -17.74
C ALA A 104 -32.98 -10.78 -16.38
N GLN A 105 -32.61 -12.06 -16.43
CA GLN A 105 -32.25 -12.86 -15.26
C GLN A 105 -30.94 -13.59 -15.53
N SER A 106 -30.10 -13.74 -14.51
CA SER A 106 -28.86 -14.48 -14.63
C SER A 106 -28.61 -15.44 -13.47
N THR A 107 -27.84 -16.48 -13.73
CA THR A 107 -27.36 -17.43 -12.73
C THR A 107 -26.02 -18.00 -13.20
N SER A 108 -25.39 -18.87 -12.41
CA SER A 108 -24.16 -19.55 -12.76
C SER A 108 -24.32 -21.05 -12.57
N PHE A 109 -23.61 -21.84 -13.37
CA PHE A 109 -23.62 -23.30 -13.29
C PHE A 109 -22.20 -23.85 -13.36
N THR A 110 -21.88 -24.82 -12.50
CA THR A 110 -20.58 -25.51 -12.51
C THR A 110 -20.83 -26.99 -12.83
N PRO A 111 -20.52 -27.45 -14.05
CA PRO A 111 -20.74 -28.84 -14.46
C PRO A 111 -19.77 -29.78 -13.74
N THR A 112 -20.24 -30.98 -13.44
CA THR A 112 -19.50 -32.00 -12.68
C THR A 112 -19.06 -33.20 -13.54
N MET A 113 -19.49 -33.28 -14.80
CA MET A 113 -19.12 -34.35 -15.73
C MET A 113 -18.94 -33.84 -17.16
N VAL A 114 -18.16 -34.59 -17.95
CA VAL A 114 -17.94 -34.34 -19.37
C VAL A 114 -19.19 -34.70 -20.17
N GLY A 115 -19.49 -33.90 -21.20
CA GLY A 115 -20.56 -34.15 -22.15
C GLY A 115 -21.36 -32.90 -22.48
N GLN A 116 -22.47 -33.09 -23.19
CA GLN A 116 -23.37 -32.00 -23.57
C GLN A 116 -24.49 -31.83 -22.54
N TYR A 117 -24.57 -30.64 -21.93
CA TYR A 117 -25.70 -30.25 -21.09
C TYR A 117 -26.70 -29.47 -21.93
N ASN A 118 -27.99 -29.76 -21.74
CA ASN A 118 -29.08 -29.05 -22.40
C ASN A 118 -29.77 -28.10 -21.41
N PHE A 119 -29.96 -26.85 -21.80
CA PHE A 119 -30.61 -25.82 -21.01
C PHE A 119 -31.90 -25.41 -21.70
N THR A 120 -32.99 -25.31 -20.93
CA THR A 120 -34.30 -24.85 -21.40
C THR A 120 -34.78 -23.74 -20.48
N PHE A 121 -34.91 -22.53 -21.01
CA PHE A 121 -35.58 -21.41 -20.35
C PHE A 121 -37.04 -21.35 -20.81
N SER A 122 -37.96 -21.22 -19.86
CA SER A 122 -39.39 -21.05 -20.11
C SER A 122 -39.96 -19.87 -19.32
N TYR A 123 -40.81 -19.11 -20.00
CA TYR A 123 -41.61 -18.01 -19.48
C TYR A 123 -43.08 -18.31 -19.79
N PRO A 124 -43.98 -18.36 -18.79
CA PRO A 124 -45.40 -18.61 -19.02
C PRO A 124 -46.15 -17.34 -19.49
N ASP A 125 -47.41 -17.51 -19.89
CA ASP A 125 -48.32 -16.39 -20.15
C ASP A 125 -48.43 -15.48 -18.91
N GLN A 126 -48.34 -14.17 -19.10
CA GLN A 126 -48.43 -13.19 -18.02
C GLN A 126 -49.44 -12.09 -18.34
N ASN A 127 -50.42 -11.90 -17.45
CA ASN A 127 -51.38 -10.80 -17.55
C ASN A 127 -50.78 -9.49 -17.03
N TYR A 128 -50.92 -8.41 -17.80
CA TYR A 128 -50.56 -7.08 -17.36
C TYR A 128 -51.69 -6.49 -16.50
N THR A 129 -51.48 -6.42 -15.19
CA THR A 129 -52.53 -6.06 -14.20
C THR A 129 -52.41 -4.63 -13.66
N TRP A 130 -51.38 -3.88 -14.05
CA TRP A 130 -51.12 -2.53 -13.54
C TRP A 130 -52.04 -1.46 -14.20
N THR A 131 -52.52 -0.48 -13.42
CA THR A 131 -53.50 0.56 -13.83
C THR A 131 -53.06 1.99 -13.45
N THR A 132 -53.65 3.01 -14.10
CA THR A 132 -53.42 4.43 -13.77
C THR A 132 -53.88 4.77 -12.36
N GLY A 133 -53.00 5.45 -11.62
CA GLY A 133 -53.21 5.87 -10.23
C GLY A 133 -52.04 5.49 -9.33
N THR A 134 -51.35 4.39 -9.65
CA THR A 134 -50.21 3.89 -8.87
C THR A 134 -48.87 4.29 -9.47
N TYR A 135 -48.79 4.45 -10.80
CA TYR A 135 -47.58 4.81 -11.55
C TYR A 135 -47.98 5.56 -12.85
N LEU A 136 -47.06 6.30 -13.49
CA LEU A 136 -47.27 6.91 -14.82
C LEU A 136 -47.28 5.83 -15.93
N VAL A 137 -48.23 4.89 -15.85
CA VAL A 137 -48.34 3.73 -16.74
C VAL A 137 -49.28 3.98 -17.92
N ASN A 138 -48.96 3.36 -19.04
CA ASN A 138 -49.81 3.41 -20.23
C ASN A 138 -50.99 2.44 -20.06
N THR A 139 -52.19 2.97 -19.83
CA THR A 139 -53.44 2.22 -19.62
C THR A 139 -53.85 1.34 -20.80
N ALA A 140 -53.27 1.56 -21.99
CA ALA A 140 -53.52 0.73 -23.16
C ALA A 140 -53.09 -0.74 -22.97
N TYR A 141 -52.23 -1.02 -21.97
CA TYR A 141 -51.72 -2.37 -21.71
C TYR A 141 -52.46 -3.11 -20.60
N THR A 142 -53.34 -2.45 -19.84
CA THR A 142 -54.11 -3.13 -18.78
C THR A 142 -54.99 -4.24 -19.35
N GLY A 143 -54.81 -5.47 -18.85
CA GLY A 143 -55.52 -6.66 -19.29
C GLY A 143 -54.98 -7.27 -20.59
N VAL A 144 -53.83 -6.81 -21.08
CA VAL A 144 -53.11 -7.50 -22.18
C VAL A 144 -52.34 -8.69 -21.61
N VAL A 145 -52.41 -9.82 -22.31
CA VAL A 145 -51.66 -11.05 -21.99
C VAL A 145 -50.38 -11.09 -22.81
N PHE A 146 -49.24 -11.10 -22.14
CA PHE A 146 -47.95 -11.43 -22.77
C PHE A 146 -47.84 -12.94 -22.85
N LEU A 147 -47.83 -13.49 -24.06
CA LEU A 147 -47.80 -14.93 -24.29
C LEU A 147 -46.44 -15.50 -23.90
N GLY A 148 -46.45 -16.70 -23.32
CA GLY A 148 -45.27 -17.43 -22.91
C GLY A 148 -44.35 -17.78 -24.06
N ALA A 149 -43.09 -17.99 -23.74
CA ALA A 149 -42.03 -18.30 -24.69
C ALA A 149 -40.99 -19.23 -24.07
N THR A 150 -40.30 -19.99 -24.93
CA THR A 150 -39.25 -20.94 -24.52
C THR A 150 -38.01 -20.73 -25.40
N ALA A 151 -36.83 -20.84 -24.79
CA ALA A 151 -35.54 -20.85 -25.48
C ALA A 151 -34.68 -22.00 -24.97
N THR A 152 -33.82 -22.54 -25.83
CA THR A 152 -32.89 -23.63 -25.49
C THR A 152 -31.47 -23.26 -25.86
N ALA A 153 -30.50 -23.72 -25.06
CA ALA A 153 -29.08 -23.59 -25.32
C ALA A 153 -28.35 -24.87 -24.88
N THR A 154 -27.15 -25.10 -25.40
CA THR A 154 -26.32 -26.26 -25.03
C THR A 154 -24.98 -25.80 -24.51
N LEU A 155 -24.46 -26.47 -23.47
CA LEU A 155 -23.08 -26.30 -23.00
C LEU A 155 -22.27 -27.54 -23.34
N THR A 156 -21.13 -27.36 -23.99
CA THR A 156 -20.15 -28.42 -24.21
C THR A 156 -19.18 -28.44 -23.04
N VAL A 157 -19.16 -29.53 -22.27
CA VAL A 157 -18.24 -29.72 -21.15
C VAL A 157 -17.17 -30.72 -21.53
N GLN A 158 -15.91 -30.30 -21.44
CA GLN A 158 -14.73 -31.09 -21.76
C GLN A 158 -13.95 -31.49 -20.50
N GLN A 159 -13.06 -32.47 -20.61
CA GLN A 159 -12.25 -32.92 -19.48
C GLN A 159 -11.26 -31.85 -19.03
N ASN A 160 -10.62 -31.19 -20.00
CA ASN A 160 -9.60 -30.18 -19.73
C ASN A 160 -10.26 -28.81 -19.50
N PRO A 161 -9.91 -28.08 -18.44
CA PRO A 161 -10.29 -26.69 -18.26
C PRO A 161 -9.93 -25.83 -19.47
N VAL A 162 -10.83 -24.93 -19.86
CA VAL A 162 -10.54 -23.83 -20.79
C VAL A 162 -9.60 -22.85 -20.10
N ALA A 163 -8.52 -22.48 -20.78
CA ALA A 163 -7.51 -21.58 -20.24
C ALA A 163 -8.13 -20.21 -19.92
N LEU A 164 -7.77 -19.65 -18.77
CA LEU A 164 -8.03 -18.24 -18.47
C LEU A 164 -6.97 -17.39 -19.17
N THR A 165 -7.33 -16.17 -19.54
CA THR A 165 -6.33 -15.14 -19.87
C THR A 165 -5.40 -14.99 -18.66
N PRO A 166 -4.08 -15.16 -18.82
CA PRO A 166 -3.16 -15.01 -17.71
C PRO A 166 -3.14 -13.54 -17.26
N ASP A 167 -3.05 -13.33 -15.94
CA ASP A 167 -2.81 -11.99 -15.41
C ASP A 167 -1.46 -11.46 -15.91
N SER A 168 -1.38 -10.15 -16.16
CA SER A 168 -0.10 -9.50 -16.41
C SER A 168 0.86 -9.74 -15.23
N PRO A 169 2.14 -10.05 -15.50
CA PRO A 169 3.13 -10.18 -14.44
C PRO A 169 3.34 -8.83 -13.73
N LEU A 170 3.79 -8.87 -12.48
CA LEU A 170 4.26 -7.67 -11.79
C LEU A 170 5.46 -7.07 -12.52
N PRO A 171 5.65 -5.74 -12.49
CA PRO A 171 6.72 -5.09 -13.24
C PRO A 171 8.09 -5.48 -12.65
N SER A 172 8.97 -5.97 -13.50
CA SER A 172 10.40 -6.14 -13.19
C SER A 172 11.21 -4.85 -13.42
N GLU A 173 10.66 -3.92 -14.20
CA GLU A 173 11.27 -2.65 -14.58
C GLU A 173 10.64 -1.46 -13.85
N TYR A 174 11.20 -0.27 -14.06
CA TYR A 174 10.66 0.97 -13.50
C TYR A 174 9.23 1.20 -14.01
N TRP A 175 8.27 1.35 -13.10
CA TRP A 175 6.86 1.52 -13.43
C TRP A 175 6.33 2.87 -12.93
N THR A 176 5.26 3.38 -13.52
CA THR A 176 4.59 4.64 -13.14
C THR A 176 3.08 4.49 -13.06
N ARG A 177 2.41 5.48 -12.45
CA ARG A 177 0.96 5.62 -12.52
C ARG A 177 0.57 6.43 -13.78
N PRO A 178 -0.62 6.21 -14.38
CA PRO A 178 -1.63 5.23 -13.98
C PRO A 178 -1.19 3.79 -14.28
N ILE A 179 -1.64 2.84 -13.45
CA ILE A 179 -1.51 1.41 -13.73
C ILE A 179 -2.53 1.07 -14.83
N TYR A 180 -2.12 0.33 -15.86
CA TYR A 180 -2.99 -0.04 -16.96
C TYR A 180 -4.09 -1.01 -16.48
N GLY A 181 -5.32 -0.85 -16.98
CA GLY A 181 -6.50 -1.53 -16.42
C GLY A 181 -6.50 -3.06 -16.50
N GLU A 182 -5.75 -3.65 -17.44
CA GLU A 182 -5.55 -5.10 -17.54
C GLU A 182 -4.54 -5.63 -16.51
N ASP A 183 -3.68 -4.76 -15.94
CA ASP A 183 -2.65 -5.12 -14.97
C ASP A 183 -3.21 -5.19 -13.55
N SER A 184 -4.39 -5.80 -13.41
CA SER A 184 -5.17 -5.77 -12.18
C SER A 184 -4.41 -6.31 -10.96
N SER A 185 -3.47 -7.26 -11.17
CA SER A 185 -2.60 -7.84 -10.14
C SER A 185 -1.64 -6.84 -9.48
N TRP A 186 -1.35 -5.70 -10.13
CA TRP A 186 -0.47 -4.66 -9.64
C TRP A 186 -1.05 -3.89 -8.43
N TYR A 187 -2.31 -4.14 -8.06
CA TYR A 187 -2.87 -3.66 -6.79
C TYR A 187 -2.03 -4.09 -5.57
N THR A 188 -1.25 -5.17 -5.70
CA THR A 188 -0.37 -5.68 -4.63
C THR A 188 0.83 -4.80 -4.36
N ILE A 189 1.29 -4.02 -5.35
CA ILE A 189 2.45 -3.12 -5.23
C ILE A 189 2.03 -1.64 -5.09
N GLY A 190 0.81 -1.29 -5.48
CA GLY A 190 0.24 0.03 -5.27
C GLY A 190 -0.32 0.21 -3.85
N SER A 191 -0.09 1.36 -3.22
CA SER A 191 -0.64 1.69 -1.90
C SER A 191 -0.83 3.19 -1.70
N GLN A 192 -1.43 3.56 -0.57
CA GLN A 192 -1.90 4.92 -0.28
C GLN A 192 -1.71 5.25 1.21
N TRP A 193 -1.55 6.53 1.53
CA TRP A 193 -1.45 7.01 2.91
C TRP A 193 -2.50 8.10 3.16
N LEU A 194 -3.63 7.71 3.75
CA LEU A 194 -4.85 8.53 3.73
C LEU A 194 -5.03 9.48 4.92
N GLY A 195 -4.05 9.65 5.81
CA GLY A 195 -4.14 10.59 6.94
C GLY A 195 -5.05 10.14 8.09
N SER A 196 -5.25 10.99 9.09
CA SER A 196 -6.12 10.73 10.26
C SER A 196 -7.51 11.34 10.06
N GLY A 197 -8.55 10.52 10.09
CA GLY A 197 -9.93 11.00 9.91
C GLY A 197 -10.50 11.84 11.07
N SER A 198 -9.95 11.80 12.29
CA SER A 198 -10.68 12.26 13.49
C SER A 198 -9.96 13.21 14.45
N SER A 199 -8.68 13.56 14.29
CA SER A 199 -8.04 14.48 15.23
C SER A 199 -7.19 15.54 14.55
N TYR A 200 -7.45 16.79 14.92
CA TYR A 200 -6.65 17.97 14.61
C TYR A 200 -5.19 17.89 15.10
N THR A 201 -4.80 16.80 15.79
CA THR A 201 -3.54 16.68 16.53
C THR A 201 -2.72 15.43 16.20
N ALA A 202 -3.21 14.50 15.36
CA ALA A 202 -2.42 13.31 15.01
C ALA A 202 -1.61 13.58 13.75
N ALA A 203 -0.29 13.53 13.89
CA ALA A 203 0.69 13.50 12.80
C ALA A 203 0.35 12.48 11.70
N SER A 204 1.06 12.57 10.57
CA SER A 204 0.96 11.66 9.41
C SER A 204 0.71 10.22 9.84
N SER A 205 -0.53 9.78 9.66
CA SER A 205 -0.98 8.46 10.08
C SER A 205 -1.77 7.83 8.93
N ASN A 206 -1.69 6.51 8.83
CA ASN A 206 -2.41 5.76 7.84
C ASN A 206 -3.75 5.31 8.43
N ALA A 207 -4.84 6.03 8.19
CA ALA A 207 -6.14 5.54 8.61
C ALA A 207 -6.64 4.45 7.65
N LEU A 208 -6.39 3.19 8.03
CA LEU A 208 -7.04 2.00 7.48
C LEU A 208 -7.81 1.23 8.58
N GLY A 209 -8.23 1.95 9.63
CA GLY A 209 -8.99 1.44 10.78
C GLY A 209 -8.57 2.11 12.10
N SER A 210 -9.36 1.94 13.16
CA SER A 210 -9.06 2.45 14.51
C SER A 210 -8.81 1.30 15.49
N PHE A 211 -7.82 0.47 15.19
CA PHE A 211 -7.37 -0.62 16.05
C PHE A 211 -5.95 -0.40 16.59
N GLN A 212 -5.27 0.64 16.12
CA GLN A 212 -4.01 1.10 16.69
C GLN A 212 -4.28 2.16 17.75
N GLN A 213 -3.26 2.39 18.58
CA GLN A 213 -3.25 3.51 19.51
C GLN A 213 -3.30 4.84 18.74
N GLY A 214 -4.01 5.85 19.28
CA GLY A 214 -4.14 7.16 18.65
C GLY A 214 -2.78 7.80 18.35
N GLY A 215 -2.61 8.33 17.12
CA GLY A 215 -1.34 8.87 16.65
C GLY A 215 -0.28 7.83 16.25
N MET A 216 -0.57 6.53 16.42
CA MET A 216 0.32 5.41 16.10
C MET A 216 -0.25 4.50 15.00
N ASN A 217 -1.14 5.02 14.14
CA ASN A 217 -1.63 4.27 12.97
C ASN A 217 -0.55 4.25 11.87
N LEU A 218 0.48 3.42 12.06
CA LEU A 218 1.69 3.42 11.22
C LEU A 218 1.84 2.13 10.40
N TRP A 219 0.91 1.18 10.51
CA TRP A 219 0.92 -0.04 9.71
C TRP A 219 0.25 0.19 8.36
N GLN A 220 1.05 0.10 7.29
CA GLN A 220 0.59 0.02 5.91
C GLN A 220 0.45 -1.46 5.53
N GLN A 221 -0.80 -1.88 5.30
CA GLN A 221 -1.16 -3.28 5.01
C GLN A 221 -0.98 -3.65 3.54
N SER A 222 -0.72 -2.68 2.67
CA SER A 222 -0.68 -2.85 1.21
C SER A 222 0.53 -2.17 0.57
N GLY A 223 0.93 -2.65 -0.60
CA GLY A 223 2.08 -2.13 -1.34
C GLY A 223 3.43 -2.54 -0.76
N THR A 224 4.48 -2.06 -1.42
CA THR A 224 5.88 -2.33 -1.04
C THR A 224 6.48 -1.18 -0.23
N GLY A 225 7.67 -1.39 0.34
CA GLY A 225 8.50 -0.33 0.88
C GLY A 225 9.97 -0.46 0.43
N PRO A 226 10.80 0.57 0.63
CA PRO A 226 12.19 0.56 0.18
C PRO A 226 13.05 -0.49 0.90
N GLU A 227 13.85 -1.22 0.13
CA GLU A 227 14.80 -2.25 0.60
C GLU A 227 16.23 -1.70 0.82
N SER A 228 16.44 -0.41 0.54
CA SER A 228 17.75 0.24 0.62
C SER A 228 17.59 1.71 1.01
N SER A 229 18.70 2.35 1.37
CA SER A 229 18.76 3.77 1.72
C SER A 229 18.78 4.72 0.51
N HIS A 230 18.41 4.26 -0.69
CA HIS A 230 18.48 5.06 -1.90
C HIS A 230 17.56 6.28 -1.86
N ILE A 231 18.15 7.48 -1.88
CA ILE A 231 17.42 8.74 -1.99
C ILE A 231 17.16 9.04 -3.48
N VAL A 232 15.90 9.00 -3.88
CA VAL A 232 15.49 9.28 -5.27
C VAL A 232 15.30 10.77 -5.55
N TRP A 233 14.99 11.57 -4.51
CA TRP A 233 14.99 13.03 -4.54
C TRP A 233 14.94 13.62 -3.13
N THR A 234 15.34 14.89 -3.01
CA THR A 234 15.10 15.73 -1.82
C THR A 234 14.31 16.98 -2.22
N LEU A 235 13.70 17.71 -1.30
CA LEU A 235 12.98 18.97 -1.57
C LEU A 235 13.06 19.89 -0.34
N PRO A 236 13.86 20.97 -0.37
CA PRO A 236 13.83 21.99 0.66
C PRO A 236 12.44 22.65 0.73
N ILE A 237 11.90 22.79 1.94
CA ILE A 237 10.61 23.47 2.18
C ILE A 237 10.76 24.76 2.98
N GLU A 238 11.94 24.98 3.55
CA GLU A 238 12.40 26.21 4.20
C GLU A 238 13.95 26.22 4.20
N ASP A 239 14.56 27.31 4.64
CA ASP A 239 16.02 27.35 4.82
C ASP A 239 16.45 26.39 5.94
N GLY A 240 17.54 25.67 5.72
CA GLY A 240 18.03 24.62 6.62
C GLY A 240 19.55 24.55 6.71
N GLY A 241 20.06 23.72 7.61
CA GLY A 241 21.50 23.54 7.79
C GLY A 241 22.12 24.52 8.75
N VAL A 242 23.45 24.63 8.67
CA VAL A 242 24.25 25.55 9.49
C VAL A 242 24.16 26.96 8.89
N VAL A 243 23.80 27.96 9.71
CA VAL A 243 23.57 29.36 9.28
C VAL A 243 24.85 30.03 8.77
N GLY A 244 25.99 29.70 9.37
CA GLY A 244 27.29 30.33 9.09
C GLY A 244 27.47 31.69 9.79
N GLY A 245 28.73 32.14 9.86
CA GLY A 245 29.11 33.37 10.56
C GLY A 245 29.22 33.22 12.09
N LEU A 246 29.55 34.31 12.77
CA LEU A 246 29.75 34.35 14.24
C LEU A 246 28.67 35.16 14.98
N ASN A 247 27.75 35.81 14.26
CA ASN A 247 26.77 36.75 14.82
C ASN A 247 25.44 36.07 15.22
N THR A 248 25.45 34.75 15.47
CA THR A 248 24.29 33.97 15.90
C THR A 248 24.25 33.73 17.41
N GLY A 249 25.31 34.11 18.14
CA GLY A 249 25.48 33.82 19.57
C GLY A 249 25.83 32.37 19.90
N ILE A 250 25.72 31.45 18.93
CA ILE A 250 26.04 30.02 19.06
C ILE A 250 26.93 29.62 17.88
N THR A 251 28.14 29.16 18.18
CA THR A 251 29.06 28.63 17.15
C THR A 251 28.45 27.43 16.46
N GLY A 252 28.35 27.50 15.13
CA GLY A 252 27.74 26.42 14.33
C GLY A 252 26.21 26.37 14.45
N ALA A 253 25.56 27.48 14.83
CA ALA A 253 24.11 27.56 14.89
C ALA A 253 23.44 27.03 13.62
N THR A 254 22.39 26.24 13.80
CA THR A 254 21.57 25.72 12.71
C THR A 254 20.26 26.51 12.60
N PHE A 255 19.66 26.48 11.41
CA PHE A 255 18.27 26.92 11.26
C PHE A 255 17.36 26.08 12.16
N TYR A 256 16.29 26.71 12.64
CA TYR A 256 15.34 26.06 13.52
C TYR A 256 14.50 25.06 12.73
N SER A 257 14.42 23.82 13.21
CA SER A 257 13.79 22.71 12.48
C SER A 257 12.30 22.51 12.79
N GLY A 258 11.75 23.27 13.75
CA GLY A 258 10.38 23.08 14.23
C GLY A 258 10.20 21.95 15.25
N GLY A 259 11.28 21.27 15.66
CA GLY A 259 11.17 20.12 16.57
C GLY A 259 10.49 20.38 17.91
N SER A 260 10.53 21.63 18.40
CA SER A 260 9.90 22.05 19.66
C SER A 260 8.52 22.68 19.42
N TYR A 261 7.50 21.85 19.27
CA TYR A 261 6.07 22.21 19.11
C TYR A 261 5.66 22.84 17.77
N GLU A 262 6.60 23.07 16.86
CA GLU A 262 6.37 23.79 15.60
C GLU A 262 6.64 22.94 14.36
N GLY A 263 6.30 21.64 14.40
CA GLY A 263 6.72 20.71 13.34
C GLY A 263 6.34 21.23 11.94
N ARG A 264 7.29 21.13 11.00
CA ARG A 264 7.29 21.83 9.69
C ARG A 264 6.76 21.00 8.53
N PHE A 265 6.69 19.69 8.71
CA PHE A 265 6.08 18.74 7.78
C PHE A 265 5.13 17.86 8.58
N GLN A 266 3.82 18.02 8.40
CA GLN A 266 2.81 17.29 9.15
C GLN A 266 1.59 16.96 8.28
N ASN A 267 0.80 15.98 8.73
CA ASN A 267 -0.44 15.55 8.07
C ASN A 267 -0.25 15.23 6.58
N ALA A 268 0.92 14.69 6.24
CA ALA A 268 1.22 14.31 4.87
C ALA A 268 0.29 13.18 4.41
N LEU A 269 -0.23 13.32 3.19
CA LEU A 269 -1.09 12.32 2.54
C LEU A 269 -0.39 11.81 1.29
N ILE A 270 -0.62 10.55 0.93
CA ILE A 270 -0.22 10.00 -0.37
C ILE A 270 -1.46 9.40 -1.02
N ILE A 271 -1.86 9.96 -2.17
CA ILE A 271 -2.96 9.46 -2.99
C ILE A 271 -2.50 9.37 -4.44
N ASP A 272 -2.51 8.16 -4.98
CA ASP A 272 -2.27 7.82 -6.38
C ASP A 272 -0.93 8.40 -6.90
N GLY A 273 0.15 8.12 -6.16
CA GLY A 273 1.52 8.57 -6.50
C GLY A 273 1.77 10.06 -6.30
N ARG A 274 0.91 10.75 -5.53
CA ARG A 274 1.06 12.18 -5.22
C ARG A 274 1.14 12.39 -3.71
N LEU A 275 2.15 13.11 -3.26
CA LEU A 275 2.37 13.56 -1.89
C LEU A 275 1.67 14.92 -1.68
N TYR A 276 0.91 15.06 -0.59
CA TYR A 276 0.26 16.30 -0.20
C TYR A 276 0.69 16.71 1.20
N TYR A 277 1.01 17.98 1.41
CA TYR A 277 1.33 18.52 2.73
C TYR A 277 1.10 20.04 2.78
N LYS A 278 0.95 20.59 3.99
CA LYS A 278 0.94 22.04 4.20
C LYS A 278 2.39 22.52 4.36
N ALA A 279 2.86 23.38 3.46
CA ALA A 279 4.19 23.96 3.56
C ALA A 279 4.26 24.94 4.75
N PRO A 280 5.42 25.07 5.42
CA PRO A 280 5.62 26.09 6.45
C PRO A 280 5.65 27.50 5.85
N LEU A 281 5.37 28.52 6.67
CA LEU A 281 5.59 29.93 6.33
C LEU A 281 6.40 30.59 7.43
N SER A 282 7.72 30.71 7.24
CA SER A 282 8.65 31.28 8.22
C SER A 282 8.52 30.58 9.58
N ASP A 283 8.32 31.33 10.66
CA ASP A 283 8.19 30.81 12.03
C ASP A 283 6.82 30.17 12.29
N GLN A 284 5.85 30.29 11.38
CA GLN A 284 4.54 29.65 11.54
C GLN A 284 4.63 28.13 11.44
N VAL A 285 4.02 27.46 12.42
CA VAL A 285 3.81 26.02 12.48
C VAL A 285 3.07 25.49 11.23
N SER A 286 3.35 24.25 10.81
CA SER A 286 2.58 23.60 9.73
C SER A 286 1.26 22.96 10.22
N VAL A 287 0.77 23.30 11.43
CA VAL A 287 -0.45 22.71 12.01
C VAL A 287 -1.75 23.45 11.67
N ALA A 288 -2.88 22.75 11.87
CA ALA A 288 -4.21 23.06 11.37
C ALA A 288 -4.70 24.52 11.55
N ALA A 289 -5.47 24.98 10.55
CA ALA A 289 -6.19 26.26 10.42
C ALA A 289 -5.37 27.57 10.49
N THR A 290 -4.18 27.57 11.09
CA THR A 290 -3.33 28.76 11.25
C THR A 290 -1.96 28.66 10.56
N GLY A 291 -1.59 27.50 10.01
CA GLY A 291 -0.37 27.35 9.23
C GLY A 291 -0.40 28.23 7.97
N GLY A 292 0.52 29.18 7.87
CA GLY A 292 0.47 30.26 6.88
C GLY A 292 0.88 29.88 5.45
N GLY A 293 1.50 28.72 5.22
CA GLY A 293 2.02 28.34 3.90
C GLY A 293 1.01 27.65 2.99
N ALA A 294 1.40 27.37 1.75
CA ALA A 294 0.53 26.74 0.75
C ALA A 294 0.30 25.24 1.02
N TYR A 295 -0.90 24.74 0.78
CA TYR A 295 -1.10 23.30 0.64
C TYR A 295 -0.52 22.85 -0.70
N THR A 296 0.44 21.93 -0.67
CA THR A 296 1.31 21.62 -1.80
C THR A 296 1.13 20.17 -2.21
N CYS A 297 0.92 19.94 -3.51
CA CYS A 297 0.93 18.62 -4.13
C CYS A 297 2.24 18.42 -4.91
N VAL A 298 2.88 17.28 -4.67
CA VAL A 298 4.16 16.88 -5.26
C VAL A 298 4.02 15.49 -5.86
N ASP A 299 4.59 15.27 -7.03
CA ASP A 299 4.74 13.93 -7.59
C ASP A 299 5.69 13.10 -6.70
N LEU A 300 5.19 11.98 -6.18
CA LEU A 300 5.90 11.17 -5.17
C LEU A 300 7.22 10.60 -5.70
N ARG A 301 7.31 10.33 -7.00
CA ARG A 301 8.47 9.68 -7.64
C ARG A 301 9.56 10.67 -8.00
N THR A 302 9.19 11.92 -8.28
CA THR A 302 10.10 12.92 -8.85
C THR A 302 10.37 14.12 -7.96
N GLY A 303 9.54 14.37 -6.94
CA GLY A 303 9.65 15.56 -6.11
C GLY A 303 9.19 16.85 -6.80
N LYS A 304 8.60 16.74 -8.00
CA LYS A 304 8.09 17.88 -8.76
C LYS A 304 6.78 18.40 -8.15
N VAL A 305 6.74 19.69 -7.83
CA VAL A 305 5.49 20.37 -7.44
C VAL A 305 4.52 20.36 -8.62
N LEU A 306 3.32 19.81 -8.39
CA LEU A 306 2.24 19.73 -9.37
C LEU A 306 1.28 20.91 -9.25
N TRP A 307 0.91 21.27 -8.02
CA TRP A 307 0.10 22.45 -7.72
C TRP A 307 0.27 22.90 -6.26
N THR A 308 -0.08 24.15 -5.98
CA THR A 308 -0.18 24.73 -4.64
C THR A 308 -1.51 25.45 -4.47
N ASN A 309 -2.05 25.46 -3.24
CA ASN A 309 -3.27 26.20 -2.90
C ASN A 309 -3.22 26.70 -1.45
N ASP A 310 -3.22 28.02 -1.26
CA ASP A 310 -3.11 28.66 0.06
C ASP A 310 -4.39 28.53 0.91
N ASN A 311 -5.53 28.38 0.26
CA ASN A 311 -6.85 28.51 0.89
C ASN A 311 -7.38 27.21 1.50
N ILE A 312 -6.60 26.13 1.42
CA ILE A 312 -7.03 24.79 1.85
C ILE A 312 -6.03 24.19 2.83
N ASN A 313 -6.54 23.24 3.62
CA ASN A 313 -5.77 22.40 4.54
C ASN A 313 -6.48 21.04 4.78
N PRO A 314 -6.60 20.17 3.76
CA PRO A 314 -7.06 18.80 3.96
C PRO A 314 -6.19 18.01 4.94
N THR A 315 -6.81 17.15 5.75
CA THR A 315 -6.13 16.36 6.80
C THR A 315 -6.29 14.85 6.65
N PHE A 316 -7.19 14.40 5.76
CA PHE A 316 -7.37 13.01 5.40
C PHE A 316 -7.84 12.87 3.95
N GLY A 317 -7.70 11.68 3.38
CA GLY A 317 -8.06 11.38 2.00
C GLY A 317 -9.02 10.20 1.88
N GLU A 318 -9.70 10.05 0.75
CA GLU A 318 -10.63 8.95 0.52
C GLU A 318 -10.56 8.43 -0.93
N LEU A 319 -10.55 7.12 -1.09
CA LEU A 319 -10.73 6.43 -2.37
C LEU A 319 -12.01 5.61 -2.30
N TYR A 320 -13.13 6.26 -2.60
CA TYR A 320 -14.45 5.64 -2.53
C TYR A 320 -14.74 4.82 -3.78
N CYS A 321 -14.94 3.51 -3.61
CA CYS A 321 -15.42 2.60 -4.66
C CYS A 321 -16.94 2.65 -4.74
N TYR A 322 -17.46 3.32 -5.78
CA TYR A 322 -18.89 3.44 -6.02
C TYR A 322 -19.37 2.33 -6.94
N GLU A 323 -20.38 1.59 -6.50
CA GLU A 323 -20.98 0.50 -7.25
C GLU A 323 -22.47 0.77 -7.45
N SER A 324 -22.95 0.60 -8.69
CA SER A 324 -24.34 0.72 -9.12
C SER A 324 -24.51 0.09 -10.50
N PRO A 325 -25.73 -0.27 -10.92
CA PRO A 325 -25.96 -0.75 -12.28
C PRO A 325 -25.41 0.17 -13.40
N ASN A 326 -25.21 1.47 -13.13
CA ASN A 326 -24.80 2.48 -14.12
C ASN A 326 -23.38 3.03 -13.92
N GLN A 327 -22.67 2.64 -12.85
CA GLN A 327 -21.35 3.16 -12.50
C GLN A 327 -20.66 2.21 -11.52
N HIS A 328 -19.41 1.86 -11.82
CA HIS A 328 -18.59 0.92 -11.05
C HIS A 328 -17.17 1.46 -10.87
N GLY A 329 -16.51 1.09 -9.77
CA GLY A 329 -15.12 1.40 -9.47
C GLY A 329 -14.88 2.63 -8.60
N VAL A 330 -13.59 2.87 -8.32
CA VAL A 330 -13.13 4.00 -7.51
C VAL A 330 -13.44 5.32 -8.21
N VAL A 331 -14.06 6.25 -7.49
CA VAL A 331 -14.37 7.58 -8.01
C VAL A 331 -13.07 8.28 -8.42
N PRO A 332 -12.98 8.83 -9.64
CA PRO A 332 -11.73 9.38 -10.17
C PRO A 332 -11.04 10.38 -9.24
N ASN A 333 -9.71 10.36 -9.23
CA ASN A 333 -8.78 11.13 -8.41
C ASN A 333 -8.84 10.88 -6.89
N GLY A 334 -9.96 10.41 -6.35
CA GLY A 334 -10.20 10.40 -4.90
C GLY A 334 -10.40 11.80 -4.33
N TYR A 335 -10.66 11.86 -3.02
CA TYR A 335 -10.98 13.09 -2.31
C TYR A 335 -9.91 13.45 -1.30
N LEU A 336 -9.57 14.74 -1.23
CA LEU A 336 -8.90 15.35 -0.11
C LEU A 336 -9.95 16.03 0.77
N TRP A 337 -10.03 15.62 2.04
CA TRP A 337 -11.06 16.10 2.96
C TRP A 337 -10.52 17.11 3.95
N GLN A 338 -11.23 18.23 4.06
CA GLN A 338 -11.00 19.25 5.07
C GLN A 338 -12.22 19.33 6.00
N ALA A 339 -12.01 19.04 7.29
CA ALA A 339 -13.05 19.15 8.30
C ALA A 339 -13.06 20.56 8.94
N VAL A 340 -14.15 21.29 8.74
CA VAL A 340 -14.37 22.64 9.30
C VAL A 340 -15.49 22.59 10.32
N THR A 341 -15.21 23.09 11.53
CA THR A 341 -16.24 23.25 12.57
C THR A 341 -16.85 24.65 12.43
N PRO A 342 -18.16 24.79 12.15
CA PRO A 342 -18.81 26.09 12.09
C PRO A 342 -18.67 26.86 13.40
N ALA A 343 -18.50 28.19 13.32
CA ALA A 343 -18.39 29.03 14.51
C ALA A 343 -19.61 28.83 15.43
N GLY A 344 -19.36 28.52 16.70
CA GLY A 344 -20.41 28.26 17.70
C GLY A 344 -21.03 26.85 17.65
N SER A 345 -20.68 26.01 16.67
CA SER A 345 -21.11 24.60 16.64
C SER A 345 -20.24 23.76 17.56
N THR A 346 -20.88 22.88 18.34
CA THR A 346 -20.19 21.91 19.21
C THR A 346 -20.59 20.46 18.94
N THR A 347 -21.51 20.24 17.99
CA THR A 347 -22.09 18.93 17.66
C THR A 347 -21.92 18.54 16.21
N ASN A 348 -21.67 19.49 15.30
CA ASN A 348 -21.61 19.23 13.86
C ASN A 348 -20.37 19.89 13.20
N GLN A 349 -19.87 19.26 12.13
CA GLN A 349 -18.82 19.74 11.23
C GLN A 349 -19.32 19.76 9.77
N THR A 350 -18.61 20.51 8.92
CA THR A 350 -18.68 20.39 7.47
C THR A 350 -17.40 19.74 6.97
N TRP A 351 -17.50 18.67 6.19
CA TRP A 351 -16.39 18.11 5.43
C TRP A 351 -16.41 18.66 4.01
N ILE A 352 -15.33 19.30 3.61
CA ILE A 352 -15.17 19.92 2.29
C ILE A 352 -14.28 19.00 1.46
N ALA A 353 -14.80 18.55 0.31
CA ALA A 353 -14.07 17.69 -0.61
C ALA A 353 -13.31 18.55 -1.63
N TRP A 354 -12.01 18.29 -1.76
CA TRP A 354 -11.13 18.88 -2.75
C TRP A 354 -10.62 17.80 -3.71
N ASP A 355 -10.49 18.16 -4.98
CA ASP A 355 -9.93 17.30 -6.00
C ASP A 355 -8.43 17.11 -5.76
N SER A 356 -8.01 15.86 -5.56
CA SER A 356 -6.59 15.53 -5.40
C SER A 356 -5.78 15.86 -6.66
N LEU A 357 -6.45 15.77 -7.83
CA LEU A 357 -6.04 16.23 -9.15
C LEU A 357 -5.46 17.66 -9.16
N THR A 358 -6.33 18.59 -8.78
CA THR A 358 -6.21 20.00 -9.17
C THR A 358 -6.26 20.97 -8.00
N GLY A 359 -6.49 20.48 -6.78
CA GLY A 359 -6.67 21.31 -5.59
C GLY A 359 -7.96 22.15 -5.61
N LYS A 360 -8.90 21.87 -6.52
CA LYS A 360 -10.17 22.59 -6.67
C LYS A 360 -11.26 22.01 -5.79
N TRP A 361 -12.18 22.86 -5.35
CA TRP A 361 -13.35 22.45 -4.60
C TRP A 361 -14.24 21.53 -5.44
N LEU A 362 -14.79 20.48 -4.82
CA LEU A 362 -15.72 19.55 -5.46
C LEU A 362 -17.13 19.67 -4.87
N PHE A 363 -17.30 19.40 -3.58
CA PHE A 363 -18.60 19.40 -2.89
C PHE A 363 -18.43 19.46 -1.37
N ASN A 364 -19.53 19.67 -0.65
CA ASN A 364 -19.55 19.69 0.81
C ASN A 364 -20.43 18.58 1.37
N ILE A 365 -20.05 18.04 2.53
CA ILE A 365 -20.91 17.25 3.42
C ILE A 365 -21.14 18.08 4.67
N THR A 366 -22.36 18.54 4.90
CA THR A 366 -22.74 19.32 6.09
C THR A 366 -23.34 18.42 7.16
N ASP A 367 -23.40 18.90 8.39
CA ASP A 367 -23.97 18.17 9.54
C ASP A 367 -23.30 16.82 9.80
N VAL A 368 -21.99 16.74 9.56
CA VAL A 368 -21.18 15.60 9.97
C VAL A 368 -21.12 15.59 11.50
N PRO A 369 -21.58 14.54 12.18
CA PRO A 369 -21.64 14.51 13.64
C PRO A 369 -20.23 14.55 14.24
N VAL A 370 -20.03 15.37 15.27
CA VAL A 370 -18.82 15.37 16.10
C VAL A 370 -19.12 14.96 17.53
N THR A 371 -18.13 14.32 18.17
CA THR A 371 -18.15 14.08 19.60
C THR A 371 -17.09 14.96 20.24
N SER A 372 -17.50 15.95 21.02
CA SER A 372 -16.60 16.75 21.84
C SER A 372 -16.80 16.36 23.30
N ALA A 373 -15.70 15.97 23.96
CA ALA A 373 -15.70 15.61 25.38
C ALA A 373 -16.12 16.78 26.30
N ILE A 374 -16.04 18.03 25.81
CA ILE A 374 -16.36 19.23 26.58
C ILE A 374 -17.85 19.60 26.46
N SER A 375 -18.50 19.34 25.32
CA SER A 375 -19.88 19.81 25.05
C SER A 375 -20.94 18.71 25.08
N THR A 376 -20.57 17.44 24.83
CA THR A 376 -21.47 16.29 24.87
C THR A 376 -20.88 15.18 25.74
N PRO A 377 -20.90 15.34 27.08
CA PRO A 377 -20.29 14.39 28.02
C PRO A 377 -21.09 13.10 28.15
N THR A 378 -21.78 12.66 27.10
CA THR A 378 -22.43 11.35 27.03
C THR A 378 -22.06 10.62 25.74
N MET A 379 -21.27 11.25 24.86
CA MET A 379 -21.00 10.76 23.51
C MET A 379 -19.52 10.40 23.27
N SER A 380 -19.31 9.32 22.53
CA SER A 380 -17.98 8.82 22.10
C SER A 380 -18.05 8.41 20.62
N SER A 381 -16.98 8.61 19.85
CA SER A 381 -16.93 8.18 18.45
C SER A 381 -15.57 7.65 18.00
N LEU A 382 -15.60 6.81 16.96
CA LEU A 382 -14.42 6.28 16.24
C LEU A 382 -14.66 6.36 14.72
N ILE A 383 -13.59 6.60 13.96
CA ILE A 383 -13.62 6.59 12.49
C ILE A 383 -12.95 5.32 11.97
N ALA A 384 -13.49 4.75 10.90
CA ALA A 384 -12.84 3.69 10.15
C ALA A 384 -13.13 3.81 8.66
N TYR A 385 -12.34 3.10 7.84
CA TYR A 385 -12.60 2.91 6.42
C TYR A 385 -13.29 1.55 6.22
N THR A 386 -14.29 1.50 5.34
CA THR A 386 -14.91 0.24 4.92
C THR A 386 -14.08 -0.45 3.85
N SER A 387 -14.44 -1.69 3.47
CA SER A 387 -13.81 -2.40 2.35
C SER A 387 -14.00 -1.70 0.99
N GLN A 388 -14.93 -0.76 0.89
CA GLN A 388 -15.22 0.05 -0.30
C GLN A 388 -14.53 1.42 -0.22
N GLY A 389 -13.71 1.65 0.80
CA GLY A 389 -13.00 2.91 1.01
C GLY A 389 -13.86 4.04 1.56
N GLU A 390 -15.08 3.76 2.01
CA GLU A 390 -15.95 4.77 2.62
C GLU A 390 -15.46 5.11 4.02
N ILE A 391 -15.49 6.40 4.37
CA ILE A 391 -15.25 6.84 5.74
C ILE A 391 -16.53 6.76 6.57
N VAL A 392 -16.51 5.94 7.62
CA VAL A 392 -17.64 5.75 8.55
C VAL A 392 -17.29 6.16 9.97
N LYS A 393 -18.32 6.53 10.75
CA LYS A 393 -18.22 6.90 12.17
C LYS A 393 -19.10 6.01 13.04
N TYR A 394 -18.49 5.30 13.98
CA TYR A 394 -19.21 4.65 15.08
C TYR A 394 -19.44 5.69 16.16
N ILE A 395 -20.69 5.90 16.56
CA ILE A 395 -21.08 6.94 17.51
C ILE A 395 -21.94 6.30 18.60
N MET A 396 -21.55 6.51 19.84
CA MET A 396 -22.29 6.05 21.01
C MET A 396 -22.79 7.25 21.80
N ASN A 397 -24.01 7.17 22.33
CA ASN A 397 -24.52 8.04 23.37
C ASN A 397 -25.09 7.19 24.51
N TYR A 398 -24.60 7.39 25.72
CA TYR A 398 -24.92 6.51 26.84
C TYR A 398 -25.32 7.27 28.10
N ASN A 399 -26.44 6.87 28.72
CA ASN A 399 -26.88 7.38 30.00
C ASN A 399 -26.44 6.44 31.12
N MET A 400 -25.47 6.89 31.92
CA MET A 400 -24.89 6.10 33.01
C MET A 400 -25.90 5.75 34.12
N THR A 401 -26.85 6.65 34.40
CA THR A 401 -27.86 6.45 35.45
C THR A 401 -28.89 5.42 35.00
N ALA A 402 -29.37 5.54 33.76
CA ALA A 402 -30.34 4.60 33.19
C ALA A 402 -29.71 3.29 32.71
N LYS A 403 -28.38 3.19 32.71
CA LYS A 403 -27.59 2.05 32.21
C LYS A 403 -28.05 1.56 30.84
N SER A 404 -28.30 2.53 29.95
CA SER A 404 -28.81 2.30 28.61
C SER A 404 -28.38 3.44 27.70
N GLY A 405 -28.32 3.15 26.40
CA GLY A 405 -27.95 4.14 25.40
C GLY A 405 -28.20 3.61 23.99
N TRP A 406 -27.55 4.25 23.03
CA TRP A 406 -27.56 3.82 21.65
C TRP A 406 -26.15 3.83 21.05
N LEU A 407 -25.95 2.98 20.06
CA LEU A 407 -24.80 2.94 19.17
C LEU A 407 -25.32 3.10 17.73
N ALA A 408 -24.68 3.94 16.93
CA ALA A 408 -25.05 4.16 15.55
C ALA A 408 -23.82 4.16 14.64
N LEU A 409 -24.00 3.73 13.40
CA LEU A 409 -23.01 3.86 12.34
C LEU A 409 -23.44 5.00 11.42
N TRP A 410 -22.78 6.13 11.56
CA TRP A 410 -22.87 7.20 10.59
C TRP A 410 -22.01 6.86 9.37
N ASN A 411 -22.59 7.00 8.19
CA ASN A 411 -21.97 6.73 6.90
C ASN A 411 -22.44 7.80 5.92
N TRP A 412 -21.54 8.64 5.44
CA TRP A 412 -21.93 9.77 4.59
C TRP A 412 -22.51 9.31 3.24
N THR A 413 -22.15 8.12 2.76
CA THR A 413 -22.72 7.56 1.51
C THR A 413 -24.19 7.16 1.67
N SER A 414 -24.69 7.09 2.91
CA SER A 414 -26.11 6.90 3.24
C SER A 414 -26.91 8.22 3.33
N ALA A 415 -26.29 9.37 3.04
CA ALA A 415 -26.95 10.68 3.12
C ALA A 415 -28.00 10.87 2.01
N ASN A 416 -29.07 11.62 2.32
CA ASN A 416 -30.08 11.96 1.33
C ASN A 416 -29.46 12.81 0.20
N GLY A 417 -29.65 12.38 -1.06
CA GLY A 417 -29.04 13.01 -2.23
C GLY A 417 -27.72 12.38 -2.70
N VAL A 418 -27.19 11.40 -1.96
CA VAL A 418 -26.21 10.44 -2.47
C VAL A 418 -26.99 9.23 -2.98
N PRO A 419 -26.89 8.88 -4.28
CA PRO A 419 -27.50 7.65 -4.78
C PRO A 419 -26.95 6.45 -4.01
N THR A 420 -27.83 5.71 -3.36
CA THR A 420 -27.44 4.46 -2.71
C THR A 420 -26.94 3.51 -3.79
N GLY A 421 -25.67 3.07 -3.70
CA GLY A 421 -25.25 1.86 -4.42
C GLY A 421 -26.19 0.69 -4.09
N PRO A 422 -26.21 -0.40 -4.88
CA PRO A 422 -27.26 -1.40 -4.85
C PRO A 422 -27.10 -2.28 -3.60
N THR A 423 -27.59 -1.80 -2.46
CA THR A 423 -28.11 -2.68 -1.42
C THR A 423 -29.49 -3.14 -1.89
N LEU A 424 -29.48 -4.21 -2.69
CA LEU A 424 -30.66 -4.98 -3.05
C LEU A 424 -31.23 -5.67 -1.80
N SER A 425 -31.99 -4.93 -1.00
CA SER A 425 -32.99 -5.50 -0.10
C SER A 425 -33.95 -4.41 0.38
N ASN A 426 -35.20 -4.49 -0.09
CA ASN A 426 -36.40 -3.90 0.50
C ASN A 426 -36.92 -2.55 -0.02
N GLY A 427 -36.83 -2.25 -1.32
CA GLY A 427 -37.85 -1.42 -1.99
C GLY A 427 -38.24 -0.11 -1.29
N VAL A 428 -37.29 0.61 -0.69
CA VAL A 428 -37.56 1.91 -0.06
C VAL A 428 -37.36 2.99 -1.13
N GLN A 429 -38.46 3.63 -1.51
CA GLN A 429 -38.42 4.90 -2.21
C GLN A 429 -37.74 5.97 -1.33
N LEU A 430 -36.72 6.62 -1.86
CA LEU A 430 -36.24 7.90 -1.32
C LEU A 430 -36.32 8.95 -2.44
N ASN A 431 -37.12 9.97 -2.18
CA ASN A 431 -37.34 11.12 -3.04
C ASN A 431 -36.00 11.85 -3.33
N GLY A 432 -35.36 11.51 -4.44
CA GLY A 432 -34.21 12.21 -5.03
C GLY A 432 -34.50 12.61 -6.49
N PRO A 433 -34.06 13.80 -6.95
CA PRO A 433 -34.55 14.42 -8.18
C PRO A 433 -33.83 13.88 -9.44
N GLY A 434 -34.07 12.62 -9.78
CA GLY A 434 -33.55 12.01 -11.01
C GLY A 434 -34.64 11.24 -11.75
N SER A 435 -34.82 11.53 -13.03
CA SER A 435 -35.50 10.62 -13.97
C SER A 435 -34.46 10.10 -14.97
N GLY A 436 -34.63 8.85 -15.42
CA GLY A 436 -33.70 8.20 -16.36
C GLY A 436 -32.37 7.75 -15.75
N THR A 437 -31.34 7.60 -16.58
CA THR A 437 -30.03 6.99 -16.24
C THR A 437 -29.26 7.70 -15.11
N ASN A 438 -29.63 8.95 -14.79
CA ASN A 438 -28.99 9.79 -13.78
C ASN A 438 -29.27 9.36 -12.33
N TYR A 439 -30.30 8.55 -12.08
CA TYR A 439 -30.73 8.18 -10.72
C TYR A 439 -29.67 7.37 -9.95
N LEU A 440 -28.94 6.49 -10.65
CA LEU A 440 -27.92 5.60 -10.09
C LEU A 440 -26.48 6.10 -10.29
N GLN A 441 -26.29 7.36 -10.66
CA GLN A 441 -24.97 7.89 -10.96
C GLN A 441 -24.50 8.83 -9.85
N PHE A 442 -23.36 8.50 -9.25
CA PHE A 442 -22.74 9.33 -8.24
C PHE A 442 -22.07 10.56 -8.86
N ARG A 443 -22.75 11.71 -8.74
CA ARG A 443 -22.29 13.01 -9.26
C ARG A 443 -22.40 14.07 -8.15
N PRO A 444 -21.45 14.13 -7.22
CA PRO A 444 -21.54 15.03 -6.06
C PRO A 444 -21.08 16.46 -6.36
N ILE A 445 -20.31 16.68 -7.45
CA ILE A 445 -19.68 17.97 -7.77
C ILE A 445 -20.72 19.10 -7.80
N GLY A 446 -20.41 20.21 -7.15
CA GLY A 446 -21.29 21.38 -7.06
C GLY A 446 -22.35 21.29 -5.95
N LYS A 447 -22.42 20.19 -5.20
CA LYS A 447 -23.48 19.97 -4.20
C LYS A 447 -23.03 20.29 -2.78
N SER A 448 -24.03 20.53 -1.93
CA SER A 448 -23.92 20.47 -0.49
C SER A 448 -24.85 19.37 0.00
N ILE A 449 -24.28 18.32 0.57
CA ILE A 449 -24.98 17.10 0.98
C ILE A 449 -25.21 17.18 2.47
N ASN A 450 -26.48 17.16 2.90
CA ASN A 450 -26.82 17.14 4.32
C ASN A 450 -26.72 15.71 4.85
N ALA A 451 -25.80 15.48 5.80
CA ALA A 451 -25.54 14.16 6.38
C ALA A 451 -26.13 13.98 7.80
N SER A 452 -27.03 14.87 8.23
CA SER A 452 -27.64 14.81 9.58
C SER A 452 -28.42 13.51 9.84
N THR A 453 -28.93 12.86 8.78
CA THR A 453 -29.66 11.59 8.85
C THR A 453 -28.89 10.41 8.25
N ALA A 454 -27.61 10.58 7.93
CA ALA A 454 -26.81 9.60 7.19
C ALA A 454 -26.33 8.43 8.09
N TYR A 455 -27.27 7.75 8.74
CA TYR A 455 -26.98 6.59 9.60
C TYR A 455 -27.37 5.31 8.90
N SER A 456 -26.41 4.40 8.72
CA SER A 456 -26.66 3.05 8.18
C SER A 456 -27.49 2.20 9.13
N TRP A 457 -27.34 2.41 10.43
CA TRP A 457 -28.16 1.79 11.47
C TRP A 457 -28.01 2.54 12.80
N ASN A 458 -29.00 2.37 13.68
CA ASN A 458 -29.00 2.86 15.05
C ASN A 458 -29.65 1.81 15.95
N VAL A 459 -28.92 1.35 16.95
CA VAL A 459 -29.32 0.24 17.83
C VAL A 459 -29.24 0.64 19.28
N THR A 460 -30.16 0.11 20.08
CA THR A 460 -30.09 0.23 21.54
C THR A 460 -28.97 -0.66 22.10
N ILE A 461 -28.30 -0.18 23.14
CA ILE A 461 -27.27 -0.94 23.87
C ILE A 461 -27.66 -1.03 25.34
N GLY A 462 -27.47 -2.22 25.92
CA GLY A 462 -27.76 -2.51 27.32
C GLY A 462 -26.66 -2.05 28.28
N ASP A 463 -26.64 -2.63 29.48
CA ASP A 463 -25.72 -2.22 30.54
C ASP A 463 -24.25 -2.55 30.24
N ILE A 464 -23.47 -1.52 29.89
CA ILE A 464 -22.01 -1.54 29.72
C ILE A 464 -21.25 -0.93 30.91
N MET A 465 -21.93 -0.71 32.04
CA MET A 465 -21.32 -0.20 33.27
C MET A 465 -20.71 -1.33 34.11
N GLY A 466 -19.66 -0.98 34.86
CA GLY A 466 -19.08 -1.80 35.94
C GLY A 466 -19.71 -1.52 37.31
N PRO A 467 -19.35 -2.30 38.35
CA PRO A 467 -19.74 -2.02 39.74
C PRO A 467 -19.20 -0.65 40.19
N GLY A 468 -20.00 0.08 40.97
CA GLY A 468 -19.86 1.51 41.27
C GLY A 468 -18.43 2.03 41.46
N ASN A 469 -18.03 2.94 40.56
CA ASN A 469 -16.72 3.61 40.57
C ASN A 469 -16.68 4.68 41.67
N SER A 470 -16.57 4.27 42.93
CA SER A 470 -16.57 5.17 44.11
C SER A 470 -15.16 5.65 44.51
N GLN A 471 -14.09 5.28 43.80
CA GLN A 471 -12.73 5.74 44.09
C GLN A 471 -12.03 6.24 42.83
N ILE A 472 -12.23 7.52 42.53
CA ILE A 472 -11.36 8.26 41.61
C ILE A 472 -10.15 8.77 42.42
N PRO A 473 -8.90 8.40 42.07
CA PRO A 473 -7.72 8.99 42.69
C PRO A 473 -7.75 10.52 42.56
N LEU A 474 -7.49 11.24 43.66
CA LEU A 474 -7.47 12.71 43.67
C LEU A 474 -6.58 13.25 42.54
N GLY A 475 -7.18 13.94 41.56
CA GLY A 475 -6.46 14.61 40.47
C GLY A 475 -6.75 14.10 39.05
N THR A 476 -7.52 13.02 38.85
CA THR A 476 -7.89 12.57 37.50
C THR A 476 -9.18 13.24 37.02
N THR A 477 -9.13 13.94 35.89
CA THR A 477 -10.29 14.43 35.15
C THR A 477 -11.02 13.30 34.39
N THR A 478 -10.84 12.05 34.81
CA THR A 478 -11.41 10.86 34.18
C THR A 478 -12.92 10.86 34.39
N SER A 479 -13.58 11.46 33.43
CA SER A 479 -14.97 11.26 33.09
C SER A 479 -15.35 9.78 33.25
N GLN A 480 -16.32 9.48 34.11
CA GLN A 480 -16.82 8.11 34.37
C GLN A 480 -17.51 7.47 33.15
N LEU A 481 -17.42 8.11 31.98
CA LEU A 481 -18.16 7.78 30.80
C LEU A 481 -17.62 6.53 30.09
N PRO A 482 -18.51 5.68 29.59
CA PRO A 482 -18.16 4.67 28.60
C PRO A 482 -17.53 5.32 27.36
N THR A 483 -16.45 4.73 26.87
CA THR A 483 -15.70 5.22 25.70
C THR A 483 -15.48 4.10 24.70
N LEU A 484 -15.70 4.39 23.42
CA LEU A 484 -15.30 3.53 22.30
C LEU A 484 -13.79 3.63 22.14
N GLN A 485 -13.10 2.49 22.22
CA GLN A 485 -11.63 2.45 22.16
C GLN A 485 -11.13 2.04 20.79
N TYR A 486 -11.59 0.88 20.32
CA TYR A 486 -11.18 0.32 19.03
C TYR A 486 -12.35 -0.31 18.29
N VAL A 487 -12.23 -0.35 16.96
CA VAL A 487 -13.18 -1.07 16.10
C VAL A 487 -12.46 -1.85 15.01
N LEU A 488 -12.91 -3.08 14.81
CA LEU A 488 -12.71 -3.86 13.59
C LEU A 488 -14.01 -3.77 12.78
N PRO A 489 -14.05 -2.96 11.71
CA PRO A 489 -15.29 -2.68 10.98
C PRO A 489 -16.00 -3.94 10.53
N GLY A 490 -17.30 -4.03 10.82
CA GLY A 490 -18.14 -5.19 10.47
C GLY A 490 -17.90 -6.46 11.30
N ASP A 491 -17.06 -6.40 12.35
CA ASP A 491 -16.79 -7.54 13.23
C ASP A 491 -17.10 -7.21 14.69
N ILE A 492 -16.25 -6.40 15.33
CA ILE A 492 -16.34 -6.15 16.79
C ILE A 492 -15.91 -4.73 17.15
N LEU A 493 -16.57 -4.18 18.16
CA LEU A 493 -16.20 -2.93 18.81
C LEU A 493 -15.75 -3.21 20.25
N LEU A 494 -14.62 -2.63 20.66
CA LEU A 494 -14.11 -2.67 22.03
C LEU A 494 -14.32 -1.32 22.71
N GLY A 495 -14.85 -1.35 23.93
CA GLY A 495 -14.99 -0.16 24.76
C GLY A 495 -14.66 -0.41 26.24
N SER A 496 -14.58 0.69 27.00
CA SER A 496 -14.20 0.67 28.42
C SER A 496 -15.03 1.65 29.24
N THR A 497 -15.22 1.33 30.52
CA THR A 497 -15.94 2.15 31.51
C THR A 497 -15.24 2.06 32.88
N PRO A 498 -14.71 3.16 33.45
CA PRO A 498 -14.53 4.48 32.81
C PRO A 498 -13.48 4.41 31.69
N ASN A 499 -13.25 5.52 30.99
CA ASN A 499 -12.20 5.61 29.98
C ASN A 499 -10.83 5.24 30.58
N ILE A 500 -10.18 4.21 30.03
CA ILE A 500 -8.75 3.97 30.16
C ILE A 500 -8.12 4.54 28.91
N ALA A 501 -7.47 5.69 29.03
CA ALA A 501 -6.96 6.39 27.86
C ALA A 501 -5.96 5.51 27.10
N PRO A 502 -6.08 5.42 25.76
CA PRO A 502 -5.03 4.85 24.95
C PRO A 502 -3.83 5.81 24.95
N GLY A 503 -2.61 5.29 25.10
CA GLY A 503 -1.39 6.10 25.02
C GLY A 503 -0.60 6.17 26.30
N VAL A 504 0.01 7.34 26.53
CA VAL A 504 0.73 7.68 27.77
C VAL A 504 -0.04 8.78 28.48
N LEU A 505 0.00 8.79 29.81
CA LEU A 505 -0.62 9.81 30.65
C LEU A 505 0.43 10.51 31.52
N SER A 506 0.17 11.76 31.89
CA SER A 506 1.00 12.53 32.82
C SER A 506 0.58 12.38 34.29
N LEU A 507 -0.48 11.63 34.58
CA LEU A 507 -1.06 11.44 35.90
C LEU A 507 -0.94 9.98 36.34
N ARG A 508 -0.71 9.76 37.65
CA ARG A 508 -0.53 8.43 38.23
C ARG A 508 -1.86 7.79 38.64
N GLY A 509 -1.94 6.47 38.44
CA GLY A 509 -2.98 5.61 39.00
C GLY A 509 -4.01 5.17 37.96
N THR A 510 -4.75 4.13 38.33
CA THR A 510 -5.79 3.51 37.49
C THR A 510 -7.11 3.47 38.26
N PRO A 511 -8.25 3.79 37.63
CA PRO A 511 -9.56 3.56 38.24
C PRO A 511 -9.70 2.12 38.73
N ASN A 512 -10.10 1.95 40.00
CA ASN A 512 -10.24 0.64 40.63
C ASN A 512 -11.68 0.42 41.13
N PRO A 513 -12.45 -0.52 40.57
CA PRO A 513 -12.12 -1.32 39.39
C PRO A 513 -12.39 -0.58 38.07
N TYR A 514 -11.98 -1.19 36.95
CA TYR A 514 -12.37 -0.76 35.61
C TYR A 514 -13.09 -1.88 34.85
N THR A 515 -13.90 -1.54 33.86
CA THR A 515 -14.66 -2.51 33.06
C THR A 515 -14.36 -2.36 31.58
N VAL A 516 -14.13 -3.48 30.90
CA VAL A 516 -13.98 -3.56 29.43
C VAL A 516 -15.13 -4.41 28.89
N TRP A 517 -15.61 -4.04 27.71
CA TRP A 517 -16.75 -4.68 27.07
C TRP A 517 -16.59 -4.69 25.56
N THR A 518 -17.28 -5.64 24.91
CA THR A 518 -17.30 -5.76 23.45
C THR A 518 -18.70 -5.88 22.89
N ILE A 519 -18.91 -5.27 21.73
CA ILE A 519 -20.18 -5.32 20.99
C ILE A 519 -19.96 -6.04 19.66
N ASN A 520 -20.86 -6.98 19.34
CA ASN A 520 -20.88 -7.65 18.04
C ASN A 520 -21.44 -6.69 16.97
N LEU A 521 -20.66 -6.44 15.91
CA LEU A 521 -21.08 -5.62 14.78
C LEU A 521 -21.52 -6.46 13.56
N LYS A 522 -21.14 -7.74 13.51
CA LYS A 522 -21.28 -8.60 12.32
C LYS A 522 -22.72 -8.80 11.85
N ASP A 523 -23.66 -8.85 12.79
CA ASP A 523 -25.06 -9.17 12.51
C ASP A 523 -25.98 -7.92 12.59
N ILE A 524 -25.40 -6.73 12.73
CA ILE A 524 -26.17 -5.48 12.75
C ILE A 524 -26.56 -5.10 11.32
N THR A 525 -27.86 -4.93 11.10
CA THR A 525 -28.45 -4.48 9.84
C THR A 525 -29.28 -3.22 10.06
N THR A 526 -29.78 -2.63 8.98
CA THR A 526 -30.73 -1.50 9.02
C THR A 526 -32.02 -1.81 9.80
N SER A 527 -32.37 -3.10 9.94
CA SER A 527 -33.58 -3.55 10.66
C SER A 527 -33.33 -3.90 12.14
N SER A 528 -32.06 -3.94 12.56
CA SER A 528 -31.70 -4.28 13.93
C SER A 528 -32.14 -3.17 14.90
N THR A 529 -32.74 -3.54 16.04
CA THR A 529 -33.19 -2.59 17.08
C THR A 529 -32.27 -2.57 18.30
N SER A 530 -31.38 -3.56 18.43
CA SER A 530 -30.46 -3.72 19.55
C SER A 530 -29.16 -4.38 19.10
N ALA A 531 -28.04 -4.07 19.76
CA ALA A 531 -26.79 -4.81 19.60
C ALA A 531 -26.52 -5.75 20.79
N SER A 532 -25.92 -6.90 20.52
CA SER A 532 -25.49 -7.84 21.56
C SER A 532 -24.09 -7.51 22.07
N ILE A 533 -23.96 -7.46 23.39
CA ILE A 533 -22.66 -7.47 24.07
C ILE A 533 -22.12 -8.91 24.00
N ILE A 534 -20.91 -9.10 23.49
CA ILE A 534 -20.28 -10.44 23.43
C ILE A 534 -19.80 -10.81 24.83
N TRP A 535 -19.07 -9.90 25.48
CA TRP A 535 -18.68 -10.02 26.87
C TRP A 535 -18.51 -8.65 27.52
N LYS A 536 -18.62 -8.65 28.85
CA LYS A 536 -18.33 -7.51 29.74
C LYS A 536 -17.59 -8.06 30.95
N LYS A 537 -16.42 -7.51 31.26
CA LYS A 537 -15.58 -7.95 32.39
C LYS A 537 -15.06 -6.76 33.18
N THR A 538 -15.08 -6.90 34.50
CA THR A 538 -14.52 -5.95 35.45
C THR A 538 -13.19 -6.49 35.95
N TYR A 539 -12.18 -5.62 35.99
CA TYR A 539 -10.82 -5.92 36.38
C TYR A 539 -10.40 -4.97 37.51
N ASP A 540 -9.60 -5.49 38.43
CA ASP A 540 -8.98 -4.67 39.46
C ASP A 540 -7.85 -3.82 38.85
N ALA A 541 -7.67 -2.61 39.37
CA ALA A 541 -6.49 -1.82 39.06
C ALA A 541 -5.21 -2.56 39.49
N PRO A 542 -4.09 -2.39 38.76
CA PRO A 542 -2.81 -2.94 39.20
C PRO A 542 -2.43 -2.45 40.62
N ALA A 543 -1.78 -3.33 41.40
CA ALA A 543 -1.31 -3.00 42.73
C ALA A 543 -0.26 -1.87 42.70
N GLY A 544 -0.08 -1.15 43.81
CA GLY A 544 0.97 -0.12 43.92
C GLY A 544 0.67 1.22 43.23
N ASN A 545 -0.61 1.49 42.92
CA ASN A 545 -1.05 2.73 42.27
C ASN A 545 -0.39 2.96 40.89
N MET A 546 -0.18 1.87 40.14
CA MET A 546 0.34 1.96 38.78
C MET A 546 -0.73 2.48 37.82
N THR A 547 -0.24 3.09 36.74
CA THR A 547 -1.00 3.69 35.66
C THR A 547 -1.14 2.66 34.55
N LEU A 548 -2.36 2.20 34.31
CA LEU A 548 -2.70 1.30 33.22
C LEU A 548 -3.12 2.13 32.01
N ASN A 549 -2.47 1.90 30.89
CA ASN A 549 -2.83 2.48 29.60
C ASN A 549 -3.34 1.39 28.66
N LEU A 550 -4.27 1.75 27.79
CA LEU A 550 -4.71 0.85 26.72
C LEU A 550 -3.67 0.86 25.58
N GLY A 551 -3.17 -0.31 25.23
CA GLY A 551 -2.34 -0.54 24.05
C GLY A 551 -3.20 -0.82 22.81
N PRO A 552 -2.61 -1.03 21.62
CA PRO A 552 -3.34 -1.35 20.40
C PRO A 552 -4.04 -2.72 20.48
N LEU A 553 -5.00 -2.93 19.58
CA LEU A 553 -5.67 -4.19 19.32
C LEU A 553 -5.04 -4.86 18.09
N ASP A 554 -4.53 -6.08 18.25
CA ASP A 554 -4.04 -6.90 17.14
C ASP A 554 -5.20 -7.62 16.43
N PRO A 555 -5.53 -7.25 15.18
CA PRO A 555 -6.59 -7.92 14.43
C PRO A 555 -6.21 -9.35 13.99
N VAL A 556 -4.92 -9.70 13.95
CA VAL A 556 -4.44 -11.00 13.45
C VAL A 556 -4.71 -12.10 14.46
N ASN A 557 -4.20 -11.96 15.69
CA ASN A 557 -4.40 -12.93 16.78
C ASN A 557 -5.66 -12.65 17.62
N ARG A 558 -6.38 -11.55 17.35
CA ARG A 558 -7.57 -11.10 18.10
C ARG A 558 -7.25 -10.88 19.58
N VAL A 559 -6.22 -10.06 19.83
CA VAL A 559 -5.75 -9.72 21.17
C VAL A 559 -5.84 -8.22 21.37
N TRP A 560 -6.41 -7.76 22.48
CA TRP A 560 -6.28 -6.37 22.92
C TRP A 560 -5.22 -6.30 24.02
N THR A 561 -4.49 -5.19 24.06
CA THR A 561 -3.33 -5.05 24.95
C THR A 561 -3.50 -3.92 25.94
N THR A 562 -2.85 -4.05 27.09
CA THR A 562 -2.65 -2.97 28.06
C THR A 562 -1.18 -2.86 28.39
N THR A 563 -0.76 -1.71 28.89
CA THR A 563 0.57 -1.53 29.47
C THR A 563 0.47 -0.84 30.82
N THR A 564 1.31 -1.25 31.75
CA THR A 564 1.52 -0.55 33.01
C THR A 564 2.71 0.40 32.87
N ALA A 565 2.49 1.69 33.10
CA ALA A 565 3.51 2.70 32.84
C ALA A 565 4.74 2.49 33.73
N GLU A 566 4.53 2.31 35.04
CA GLU A 566 5.52 2.22 36.12
C GLU A 566 6.59 1.15 35.93
N ASP A 567 6.24 -0.02 35.40
CA ASP A 567 7.16 -1.13 35.14
C ASP A 567 7.36 -1.40 33.63
N MET A 568 6.68 -0.65 32.77
CA MET A 568 6.72 -0.74 31.31
C MET A 568 6.40 -2.14 30.76
N GLN A 569 5.61 -2.93 31.49
CA GLN A 569 5.18 -4.25 31.05
C GLN A 569 3.86 -4.20 30.29
N TYR A 570 3.69 -5.12 29.35
CA TYR A 570 2.45 -5.31 28.60
C TYR A 570 1.66 -6.50 29.10
N GLN A 571 0.35 -6.44 28.93
CA GLN A 571 -0.55 -7.57 29.15
C GLN A 571 -1.43 -7.75 27.92
N GLY A 572 -1.69 -9.00 27.57
CA GLY A 572 -2.55 -9.38 26.46
C GLY A 572 -3.80 -10.07 26.94
N TRP A 573 -4.90 -9.77 26.26
CA TRP A 573 -6.22 -10.20 26.63
C TRP A 573 -6.98 -10.69 25.39
N SER A 574 -7.71 -11.78 25.54
CA SER A 574 -8.53 -12.37 24.48
C SER A 574 -9.65 -11.40 24.09
N LEU A 575 -9.75 -11.09 22.79
CA LEU A 575 -10.88 -10.33 22.26
C LEU A 575 -12.17 -11.17 22.21
N THR A 576 -12.05 -12.50 22.27
CA THR A 576 -13.19 -13.44 22.20
C THR A 576 -14.00 -13.45 23.50
N ASP A 577 -13.34 -13.35 24.66
CA ASP A 577 -14.00 -13.51 25.95
C ASP A 577 -13.46 -12.60 27.06
N GLY A 578 -12.46 -11.76 26.79
CA GLY A 578 -11.82 -10.86 27.77
C GLY A 578 -10.96 -11.58 28.83
N SER A 579 -10.63 -12.87 28.65
CA SER A 579 -9.69 -13.55 29.55
C SER A 579 -8.26 -13.03 29.37
N LYS A 580 -7.48 -13.04 30.46
CA LYS A 580 -6.05 -12.71 30.41
C LYS A 580 -5.30 -13.83 29.70
N LEU A 581 -4.45 -13.49 28.75
CA LEU A 581 -3.62 -14.45 28.02
C LEU A 581 -2.20 -14.47 28.57
N TRP A 582 -1.60 -13.30 28.75
CA TRP A 582 -0.19 -13.20 29.13
C TRP A 582 0.15 -11.87 29.80
N SER A 583 1.35 -11.80 30.37
CA SER A 583 2.02 -10.57 30.76
C SER A 583 3.48 -10.69 30.39
N THR A 584 4.08 -9.62 29.89
CA THR A 584 5.50 -9.60 29.59
C THR A 584 6.31 -9.53 30.87
N ASN A 585 7.56 -9.95 30.77
CA ASN A 585 8.60 -9.65 31.74
C ASN A 585 9.86 -9.25 30.96
N MET A 586 9.80 -8.09 30.32
CA MET A 586 10.89 -7.55 29.49
C MET A 586 11.75 -6.58 30.31
N ALA A 587 13.06 -6.74 30.21
CA ALA A 587 13.99 -5.73 30.68
C ALA A 587 14.01 -4.59 29.66
N VAL A 588 13.76 -3.36 30.12
CA VAL A 588 13.75 -2.16 29.28
C VAL A 588 14.64 -1.09 29.90
N ARG A 589 15.32 -0.31 29.07
CA ARG A 589 16.14 0.82 29.56
C ARG A 589 15.25 1.84 30.31
N PRO A 590 15.70 2.44 31.42
CA PRO A 590 14.89 3.40 32.17
C PRO A 590 14.38 4.60 31.35
N PHE A 591 15.17 5.09 30.39
CA PHE A 591 14.74 6.18 29.49
C PHE A 591 13.55 5.81 28.60
N GLN A 592 13.32 4.52 28.38
CA GLN A 592 12.18 4.01 27.65
C GLN A 592 10.86 4.45 28.29
N TRP A 593 10.86 4.79 29.59
CA TRP A 593 9.76 5.43 30.32
C TRP A 593 9.08 6.55 29.53
N PHE A 594 9.90 7.36 28.86
CA PHE A 594 9.45 8.35 27.91
C PHE A 594 9.33 7.65 26.55
N SER A 595 8.21 7.00 26.26
CA SER A 595 7.98 6.40 24.93
C SER A 595 7.54 7.41 23.87
N SER A 596 7.24 8.63 24.31
CA SER A 596 6.80 9.75 23.48
C SER A 596 7.00 11.06 24.26
N GLY A 597 6.86 12.21 23.61
CA GLY A 597 6.91 13.51 24.31
C GLY A 597 5.73 13.76 25.27
N SER A 598 4.74 12.87 25.29
CA SER A 598 3.48 13.02 26.07
C SER A 598 3.48 12.41 27.47
N GLY A 599 4.61 11.88 27.97
CA GLY A 599 4.73 11.43 29.36
C GLY A 599 4.97 9.92 29.55
N ALA A 600 4.38 9.36 30.61
CA ALA A 600 4.76 8.07 31.19
C ALA A 600 4.17 6.84 30.48
N GLY A 601 5.01 5.84 30.21
CA GLY A 601 4.62 4.49 29.79
C GLY A 601 5.13 4.13 28.39
N GLN A 602 4.68 3.00 27.83
CA GLN A 602 5.08 2.52 26.51
C GLN A 602 4.02 2.78 25.42
N ARG A 603 4.43 3.37 24.30
CA ARG A 603 3.66 3.40 23.05
C ARG A 603 4.13 2.28 22.13
N CYS A 604 3.20 1.74 21.36
CA CYS A 604 3.51 0.72 20.38
C CYS A 604 2.56 0.76 19.18
N VAL A 605 3.02 0.13 18.10
CA VAL A 605 2.25 -0.18 16.90
C VAL A 605 2.01 -1.69 16.88
N THR A 606 0.84 -2.15 16.47
CA THR A 606 0.62 -3.58 16.18
C THR A 606 0.64 -3.86 14.69
N ALA A 607 1.34 -4.91 14.28
CA ALA A 607 1.38 -5.37 12.89
C ALA A 607 1.81 -6.84 12.87
N TYR A 608 1.35 -7.59 11.86
CA TYR A 608 1.77 -8.99 11.64
C TYR A 608 1.60 -9.94 12.85
N GLY A 609 0.68 -9.65 13.77
CA GLY A 609 0.51 -10.42 15.00
C GLY A 609 1.47 -10.05 16.14
N ASN A 610 2.21 -8.94 16.03
CA ASN A 610 3.17 -8.47 17.03
C ASN A 610 2.83 -7.06 17.52
N ILE A 611 3.37 -6.67 18.67
CA ILE A 611 3.51 -5.26 19.07
C ILE A 611 4.98 -4.83 18.95
N TYR A 612 5.19 -3.61 18.47
CA TYR A 612 6.49 -2.97 18.30
C TYR A 612 6.55 -1.73 19.19
N THR A 613 7.35 -1.76 20.25
CA THR A 613 7.50 -0.63 21.17
C THR A 613 8.56 0.36 20.67
N GLN A 614 8.50 1.60 21.13
CA GLN A 614 9.44 2.66 20.76
C GLN A 614 9.63 3.67 21.88
N GLY A 615 10.71 4.46 21.85
CA GLY A 615 10.90 5.50 22.86
C GLY A 615 12.31 6.09 22.99
N PHE A 616 12.46 6.93 24.01
CA PHE A 616 13.72 7.59 24.36
C PHE A 616 14.77 6.64 24.94
N GLY A 617 14.40 5.39 25.25
CA GLY A 617 15.37 4.34 25.55
C GLY A 617 16.21 3.94 24.34
N GLY A 618 15.85 4.37 23.12
CA GLY A 618 16.61 4.02 21.92
C GLY A 618 16.53 2.55 21.55
N GLU A 619 15.45 1.89 21.96
CA GLU A 619 15.21 0.47 21.71
C GLU A 619 13.82 0.28 21.09
N ILE A 620 13.74 -0.65 20.13
CA ILE A 620 12.48 -1.18 19.61
C ILE A 620 12.38 -2.63 20.04
N ASN A 621 11.32 -2.99 20.75
CA ASN A 621 11.05 -4.37 21.15
C ASN A 621 9.89 -4.93 20.33
N CYS A 622 10.05 -6.14 19.80
CA CYS A 622 9.00 -6.89 19.14
C CYS A 622 8.50 -8.00 20.06
N VAL A 623 7.20 -7.99 20.35
CA VAL A 623 6.56 -8.99 21.21
C VAL A 623 5.44 -9.66 20.45
N ASP A 624 5.43 -10.99 20.44
CA ASP A 624 4.33 -11.78 19.89
C ASP A 624 3.06 -11.54 20.71
N THR A 625 2.00 -11.05 20.06
CA THR A 625 0.74 -10.77 20.76
C THR A 625 -0.04 -12.02 21.12
N LYS A 626 0.28 -13.18 20.53
CA LYS A 626 -0.36 -14.44 20.90
C LYS A 626 0.14 -14.96 22.24
N THR A 627 1.43 -14.80 22.53
CA THR A 627 2.08 -15.41 23.71
C THR A 627 2.64 -14.41 24.73
N GLY A 628 2.89 -13.15 24.34
CA GLY A 628 3.57 -12.15 25.18
C GLY A 628 5.09 -12.32 25.23
N ASN A 629 5.66 -13.17 24.38
CA ASN A 629 7.11 -13.41 24.35
C ASN A 629 7.82 -12.29 23.57
N LEU A 630 8.91 -11.78 24.15
CA LEU A 630 9.87 -10.93 23.43
C LEU A 630 10.54 -11.77 22.34
N LEU A 631 10.38 -11.38 21.09
CA LEU A 631 10.97 -12.06 19.94
C LEU A 631 12.37 -11.52 19.64
N TRP A 632 12.51 -10.19 19.66
CA TRP A 632 13.78 -9.51 19.43
C TRP A 632 13.75 -8.09 19.99
N THR A 633 14.95 -7.53 20.20
CA THR A 633 15.18 -6.14 20.57
C THR A 633 16.18 -5.53 19.58
N PHE A 634 15.81 -4.41 18.97
CA PHE A 634 16.73 -3.57 18.20
C PHE A 634 17.21 -2.42 19.07
N ASN A 635 18.51 -2.32 19.33
CA ASN A 635 19.10 -1.27 20.17
C ASN A 635 20.50 -0.81 19.72
N ASP A 636 20.86 -1.05 18.45
CA ASP A 636 22.12 -0.58 17.85
C ASP A 636 22.06 0.91 17.45
N THR A 637 21.84 1.74 18.47
CA THR A 637 21.58 3.17 18.33
C THR A 637 22.53 3.99 19.21
N ALA A 638 23.64 3.41 19.63
CA ALA A 638 24.63 4.07 20.49
C ALA A 638 25.27 5.29 19.79
N SER A 639 25.40 6.41 20.51
CA SER A 639 25.98 7.66 19.98
C SER A 639 27.36 8.02 20.52
N GLY A 640 27.96 7.18 21.35
CA GLY A 640 29.14 7.57 22.12
C GLY A 640 28.87 8.82 22.98
N ILE A 641 29.85 9.72 23.08
CA ILE A 641 29.80 10.91 23.94
C ILE A 641 29.12 12.14 23.32
N ASP A 642 28.69 12.06 22.06
CA ASP A 642 28.10 13.20 21.34
C ASP A 642 26.67 13.52 21.79
N THR A 643 26.00 12.60 22.49
CA THR A 643 24.65 12.80 23.03
C THR A 643 24.55 12.34 24.49
N PRO A 644 23.61 12.88 25.29
CA PRO A 644 23.45 12.48 26.68
C PRO A 644 22.69 11.15 26.86
N TRP A 645 22.22 10.52 25.78
CA TRP A 645 21.25 9.42 25.83
C TRP A 645 21.88 8.03 26.01
N GLY A 646 23.19 7.90 25.72
CA GLY A 646 23.85 6.59 25.57
C GLY A 646 23.45 5.94 24.24
N ASN A 647 22.24 5.36 24.19
CA ASN A 647 21.59 5.01 22.93
C ASN A 647 20.57 6.09 22.57
N ILE A 648 20.60 6.55 21.32
CA ILE A 648 19.79 7.65 20.81
C ILE A 648 18.31 7.23 20.81
N PRO A 649 17.40 8.08 21.30
CA PRO A 649 15.96 7.88 21.18
C PRO A 649 15.54 7.42 19.79
N THR A 650 14.69 6.39 19.71
CA THR A 650 14.35 5.73 18.45
C THR A 650 12.84 5.47 18.37
N PHE A 651 12.25 5.90 17.27
CA PHE A 651 10.81 5.88 17.00
C PHE A 651 10.52 5.20 15.66
N ILE A 652 9.30 4.67 15.53
CA ILE A 652 8.80 4.01 14.33
C ILE A 652 8.18 5.07 13.43
N ALA A 653 8.63 5.10 12.17
CA ALA A 653 8.08 5.93 11.11
C ALA A 653 6.87 5.25 10.45
N ALA A 654 7.02 3.99 10.08
CA ALA A 654 6.02 3.17 9.39
C ALA A 654 6.35 1.67 9.58
N ILE A 655 5.35 0.81 9.46
CA ILE A 655 5.52 -0.64 9.34
C ILE A 655 4.83 -1.06 8.04
N ALA A 656 5.55 -1.72 7.13
CA ALA A 656 5.02 -2.11 5.82
C ALA A 656 5.89 -3.22 5.22
N ASP A 657 5.32 -4.08 4.37
CA ASP A 657 6.09 -5.01 3.53
C ASP A 657 7.15 -5.84 4.31
N GLY A 658 6.75 -6.36 5.49
CA GLY A 658 7.63 -7.15 6.36
C GLY A 658 8.75 -6.37 7.05
N LYS A 659 8.69 -5.02 7.09
CA LYS A 659 9.73 -4.13 7.62
C LYS A 659 9.18 -3.13 8.63
N VAL A 660 10.05 -2.70 9.54
CA VAL A 660 9.86 -1.57 10.45
C VAL A 660 10.81 -0.46 10.02
N TYR A 661 10.25 0.66 9.56
CA TYR A 661 11.00 1.88 9.30
C TYR A 661 11.06 2.68 10.58
N ALA A 662 12.27 3.03 11.02
CA ALA A 662 12.49 3.73 12.28
C ALA A 662 13.42 4.93 12.09
N PHE A 663 13.47 5.80 13.08
CA PHE A 663 14.25 7.02 13.04
C PHE A 663 14.64 7.50 14.43
N ASN A 664 15.74 8.23 14.50
CA ASN A 664 16.12 8.95 15.71
C ASN A 664 15.48 10.34 15.76
N ASN A 665 15.00 10.75 16.94
CA ASN A 665 14.56 12.13 17.17
C ASN A 665 14.53 12.46 18.68
N GLU A 666 14.38 13.73 19.05
CA GLU A 666 14.13 14.14 20.43
C GLU A 666 13.12 15.29 20.49
N HIS A 667 12.62 15.57 21.69
CA HIS A 667 11.53 16.54 21.88
C HIS A 667 11.93 17.99 21.63
N SER A 668 13.19 18.35 21.88
CA SER A 668 13.66 19.73 21.76
C SER A 668 15.12 19.75 21.28
N PRO A 669 15.33 19.62 19.97
CA PRO A 669 16.65 19.61 19.39
C PRO A 669 17.44 20.87 19.75
N ASN A 670 18.68 20.68 20.19
CA ASN A 670 19.57 21.80 20.51
C ASN A 670 20.20 22.42 19.24
N SER A 671 20.80 23.61 19.37
CA SER A 671 21.61 24.24 18.33
C SER A 671 23.05 24.39 18.85
N PRO A 672 24.07 23.84 18.17
CA PRO A 672 23.98 22.96 16.99
C PRO A 672 23.26 21.64 17.29
N LEU A 673 22.65 21.06 16.25
CA LEU A 673 22.06 19.72 16.32
C LEU A 673 23.12 18.67 16.67
N TYR A 674 22.76 17.69 17.49
CA TYR A 674 23.57 16.48 17.72
C TYR A 674 23.93 15.77 16.42
N LYS A 675 25.06 15.06 16.43
CA LYS A 675 25.55 14.27 15.29
C LYS A 675 25.06 12.82 15.38
N GLY A 676 25.06 12.13 14.24
CA GLY A 676 24.90 10.67 14.19
C GLY A 676 23.45 10.15 14.21
N TYR A 677 22.45 11.03 14.36
CA TYR A 677 21.04 10.65 14.20
C TYR A 677 20.81 10.03 12.82
N SER A 678 20.06 8.93 12.78
CA SER A 678 19.84 8.14 11.56
C SER A 678 18.37 7.74 11.39
N ILE A 679 18.04 7.35 10.15
CA ILE A 679 16.89 6.49 9.86
C ILE A 679 17.34 5.04 9.66
N TYR A 680 16.42 4.11 9.88
CA TYR A 680 16.65 2.67 9.86
C TYR A 680 15.53 1.97 9.10
N CYS A 681 15.87 0.87 8.43
CA CYS A 681 14.93 -0.14 8.01
C CYS A 681 15.33 -1.46 8.67
N ILE A 682 14.37 -2.09 9.35
CA ILE A 682 14.57 -3.26 10.19
C ILE A 682 13.64 -4.36 9.70
N ASN A 683 14.11 -5.60 9.62
CA ASN A 683 13.26 -6.73 9.32
C ASN A 683 12.22 -6.93 10.45
N ALA A 684 10.93 -6.88 10.14
CA ALA A 684 9.87 -6.90 11.15
C ALA A 684 9.76 -8.25 11.88
N THR A 685 10.34 -9.32 11.32
CA THR A 685 10.33 -10.67 11.88
C THR A 685 11.57 -10.95 12.72
N THR A 686 12.76 -10.54 12.26
CA THR A 686 14.04 -10.90 12.90
C THR A 686 14.65 -9.79 13.75
N GLY A 687 14.27 -8.53 13.52
CA GLY A 687 14.89 -7.38 14.18
C GLY A 687 16.25 -6.98 13.59
N GLU A 688 16.68 -7.63 12.51
CA GLU A 688 17.95 -7.34 11.84
C GLU A 688 17.85 -6.02 11.04
N GLU A 689 18.91 -5.20 11.12
CA GLU A 689 19.04 -4.00 10.31
C GLU A 689 19.20 -4.38 8.82
N ILE A 690 18.33 -3.84 7.98
CA ILE A 690 18.42 -3.92 6.51
C ILE A 690 19.29 -2.77 6.00
N TYR A 691 19.03 -1.55 6.48
CA TYR A 691 19.90 -0.41 6.25
C TYR A 691 19.79 0.64 7.35
N LYS A 692 20.83 1.47 7.44
CA LYS A 692 20.92 2.68 8.26
C LYS A 692 21.51 3.82 7.44
N MET A 693 20.96 5.02 7.57
CA MET A 693 21.45 6.22 6.89
C MET A 693 21.34 7.44 7.79
N LEU A 694 22.37 8.28 7.80
CA LEU A 694 22.38 9.56 8.53
C LEU A 694 21.13 10.38 8.16
N SER A 695 20.38 10.80 9.15
CA SER A 695 19.19 11.63 8.98
C SER A 695 18.60 11.94 10.35
N TRP A 696 18.09 13.14 10.54
CA TRP A 696 17.28 13.47 11.69
C TRP A 696 15.83 13.65 11.25
N SER A 697 15.13 12.53 11.07
CA SER A 697 13.75 12.54 10.59
C SER A 697 12.83 13.26 11.57
N GLY A 698 11.95 14.12 11.06
CA GLY A 698 11.07 15.00 11.80
C GLY A 698 9.93 14.27 12.51
N GLN A 699 9.44 14.90 13.57
CA GLN A 699 8.30 14.43 14.36
C GLN A 699 7.38 15.60 14.71
N THR A 700 6.15 15.33 15.13
CA THR A 700 5.32 16.38 15.71
C THR A 700 5.86 16.78 17.06
N GLY A 701 6.39 17.99 17.14
CA GLY A 701 6.89 18.56 18.38
C GLY A 701 5.85 18.46 19.49
N GLY A 702 6.29 18.15 20.72
CA GLY A 702 5.36 17.89 21.83
C GLY A 702 5.07 16.41 22.06
N GLN A 703 4.66 15.69 21.02
CA GLN A 703 4.11 14.33 21.17
C GLN A 703 5.04 13.21 20.69
N GLY A 704 6.07 13.52 19.90
CA GLY A 704 7.01 12.51 19.41
C GLY A 704 6.39 11.51 18.42
N LEU A 705 5.43 11.96 17.61
CA LEU A 705 4.80 11.14 16.57
C LEU A 705 5.53 11.33 15.23
N SER A 706 5.68 10.24 14.50
CA SER A 706 6.24 10.25 13.14
C SER A 706 5.52 11.25 12.25
N THR A 707 6.29 11.99 11.45
CA THR A 707 5.77 12.80 10.33
C THR A 707 5.98 12.15 8.96
N ALA A 708 6.55 10.95 8.95
CA ALA A 708 6.83 10.21 7.73
C ALA A 708 5.56 9.54 7.16
N ALA A 709 5.55 9.35 5.84
CA ALA A 709 4.52 8.61 5.13
C ALA A 709 5.15 7.57 4.20
N LEU A 710 4.48 6.44 3.98
CA LEU A 710 4.97 5.37 3.12
C LEU A 710 3.84 4.84 2.22
N ALA A 711 4.05 4.95 0.90
CA ALA A 711 3.19 4.36 -0.10
C ALA A 711 3.95 4.17 -1.43
N ASP A 712 3.46 3.25 -2.28
CA ASP A 712 4.05 2.95 -3.60
C ASP A 712 5.57 2.68 -3.56
N GLY A 713 6.05 1.98 -2.53
CA GLY A 713 7.48 1.68 -2.38
C GLY A 713 8.35 2.87 -1.98
N THR A 714 7.75 4.01 -1.61
CA THR A 714 8.46 5.26 -1.31
C THR A 714 8.18 5.70 0.12
N LEU A 715 9.24 5.79 0.93
CA LEU A 715 9.21 6.43 2.25
C LEU A 715 9.56 7.91 2.09
N VAL A 716 8.69 8.81 2.55
CA VAL A 716 8.96 10.24 2.61
C VAL A 716 9.02 10.73 4.04
N TYR A 717 10.00 11.57 4.36
CA TYR A 717 10.16 12.16 5.68
C TYR A 717 10.87 13.51 5.60
N TYR A 718 10.79 14.30 6.67
CA TYR A 718 11.45 15.60 6.78
C TYR A 718 12.76 15.49 7.55
N ASN A 719 13.86 16.05 7.08
CA ASN A 719 15.17 15.97 7.74
C ASN A 719 15.52 17.29 8.43
N TYR A 720 15.69 17.27 9.76
CA TYR A 720 16.05 18.45 10.56
C TYR A 720 17.46 18.98 10.28
N TYR A 721 18.36 18.16 9.73
CA TYR A 721 19.71 18.64 9.45
C TYR A 721 19.75 19.72 8.37
N ASP A 722 18.83 19.72 7.41
CA ASP A 722 18.82 20.63 6.26
C ASP A 722 17.42 21.12 5.87
N ASN A 723 16.44 20.94 6.75
CA ASN A 723 15.05 21.35 6.57
C ASN A 723 14.45 20.99 5.20
N SER A 724 14.73 19.76 4.75
CA SER A 724 14.27 19.24 3.46
C SER A 724 13.47 17.95 3.60
N ILE A 725 12.50 17.74 2.71
CA ILE A 725 11.83 16.46 2.53
C ILE A 725 12.77 15.52 1.78
N TYR A 726 12.87 14.28 2.21
CA TYR A 726 13.64 13.21 1.60
C TYR A 726 12.69 12.11 1.14
N ALA A 727 12.90 11.58 -0.07
CA ALA A 727 12.21 10.40 -0.56
C ALA A 727 13.19 9.24 -0.76
N VAL A 728 12.95 8.14 -0.06
CA VAL A 728 13.72 6.90 -0.13
C VAL A 728 12.89 5.85 -0.87
N ALA A 729 13.40 5.36 -2.00
CA ALA A 729 12.71 4.42 -2.87
C ALA A 729 13.67 3.68 -3.80
N LYS A 730 13.17 2.65 -4.48
CA LYS A 730 13.87 2.06 -5.63
C LYS A 730 13.84 3.03 -6.82
N GLY A 731 14.99 3.35 -7.40
CA GLY A 731 15.12 4.35 -8.47
C GLY A 731 15.48 3.74 -9.84
N PRO A 732 15.21 4.41 -10.95
CA PRO A 732 15.59 3.93 -12.28
C PRO A 732 17.12 4.04 -12.50
N SER A 733 17.68 3.14 -13.31
CA SER A 733 19.09 3.18 -13.70
C SER A 733 19.25 3.13 -15.23
N GLN A 734 20.44 3.46 -15.71
CA GLN A 734 20.79 3.39 -17.13
C GLN A 734 22.15 2.69 -17.30
N THR A 735 22.20 1.69 -18.18
CA THR A 735 23.44 1.04 -18.62
C THR A 735 23.88 1.63 -19.96
N THR A 736 25.18 1.78 -20.17
CA THR A 736 25.79 2.04 -21.48
C THR A 736 26.79 0.94 -21.81
N VAL A 737 27.07 0.72 -23.09
CA VAL A 737 28.07 -0.28 -23.52
C VAL A 737 28.75 0.14 -24.82
N THR A 738 30.04 -0.14 -24.89
CA THR A 738 30.90 -0.04 -26.07
C THR A 738 31.79 -1.28 -26.12
N ALA A 739 32.30 -1.62 -27.30
CA ALA A 739 33.19 -2.75 -27.49
C ALA A 739 34.28 -2.38 -28.51
N SER A 740 35.52 -2.75 -28.18
CA SER A 740 36.72 -2.43 -28.95
C SER A 740 37.66 -3.63 -29.05
N PRO A 741 38.28 -3.86 -30.22
CA PRO A 741 38.09 -3.12 -31.46
C PRO A 741 36.71 -3.42 -32.09
N LYS A 742 36.21 -2.49 -32.92
CA LYS A 742 34.93 -2.67 -33.65
C LYS A 742 35.00 -3.77 -34.71
N VAL A 743 36.22 -4.06 -35.19
CA VAL A 743 36.56 -5.20 -36.04
C VAL A 743 37.71 -5.95 -35.38
N SER A 744 37.53 -7.23 -35.10
CA SER A 744 38.52 -8.11 -34.45
C SER A 744 38.80 -9.32 -35.33
N THR A 745 39.94 -9.99 -35.17
CA THR A 745 40.15 -11.31 -35.79
C THR A 745 39.59 -12.40 -34.87
N ASN A 746 39.06 -13.50 -35.42
CA ASN A 746 38.66 -14.65 -34.62
C ASN A 746 39.86 -15.20 -33.82
N GLY A 747 39.66 -15.40 -32.52
CA GLY A 747 40.73 -15.76 -31.57
C GLY A 747 41.32 -14.57 -30.81
N ASP A 748 41.20 -13.34 -31.32
CA ASP A 748 41.59 -12.13 -30.58
C ASP A 748 40.56 -11.78 -29.49
N LYS A 749 41.01 -10.99 -28.50
CA LYS A 749 40.14 -10.50 -27.42
C LYS A 749 39.46 -9.20 -27.81
N VAL A 750 38.18 -9.11 -27.46
CA VAL A 750 37.38 -7.89 -27.53
C VAL A 750 37.17 -7.39 -26.10
N LEU A 751 37.46 -6.11 -25.87
CA LEU A 751 37.19 -5.44 -24.61
C LEU A 751 35.82 -4.77 -24.68
N VAL A 752 34.94 -5.13 -23.76
CA VAL A 752 33.62 -4.52 -23.55
C VAL A 752 33.73 -3.56 -22.37
N GLU A 753 33.28 -2.33 -22.54
CA GLU A 753 33.35 -1.26 -21.53
C GLU A 753 32.05 -0.48 -21.51
N GLY A 754 31.66 0.05 -20.36
CA GLY A 754 30.44 0.83 -20.24
C GLY A 754 30.25 1.40 -18.85
N THR A 755 29.05 1.95 -18.60
CA THR A 755 28.68 2.51 -17.29
C THR A 755 27.31 2.03 -16.84
N VAL A 756 27.06 2.08 -15.53
CA VAL A 756 25.72 2.02 -14.94
C VAL A 756 25.54 3.24 -14.03
N ILE A 757 24.55 4.08 -14.33
CA ILE A 757 24.27 5.33 -13.62
C ILE A 757 22.84 5.36 -13.08
N ASP A 758 22.65 6.09 -11.99
CA ASP A 758 21.38 6.44 -11.38
C ASP A 758 20.73 7.61 -12.15
N ILE A 759 19.52 7.39 -12.64
CA ILE A 759 18.72 8.39 -13.37
C ILE A 759 17.46 8.80 -12.59
N SER A 760 17.45 8.61 -11.27
CA SER A 760 16.42 9.13 -10.39
C SER A 760 16.30 10.65 -10.50
N ALA A 761 15.09 11.19 -10.32
CA ALA A 761 14.83 12.62 -10.56
C ALA A 761 15.75 13.57 -9.76
N GLY A 762 16.15 13.16 -8.55
CA GLY A 762 17.09 13.89 -7.70
C GLY A 762 18.48 14.07 -8.31
N THR A 763 18.96 13.14 -9.16
CA THR A 763 20.27 13.24 -9.81
C THR A 763 20.31 14.29 -10.90
N ALA A 764 19.15 14.61 -11.49
CA ALA A 764 19.00 15.65 -12.51
C ALA A 764 18.92 17.07 -11.95
N LYS A 765 18.85 17.25 -10.62
CA LYS A 765 18.87 18.57 -10.01
C LYS A 765 20.18 19.29 -10.30
N THR A 766 20.08 20.60 -10.56
CA THR A 766 21.21 21.42 -11.04
C THR A 766 22.46 21.28 -10.17
N GLU A 767 22.32 21.31 -8.85
CA GLU A 767 23.42 21.19 -7.90
C GLU A 767 24.06 19.79 -7.88
N ILE A 768 23.30 18.73 -8.12
CA ILE A 768 23.81 17.36 -8.17
C ILE A 768 24.45 17.10 -9.54
N ALA A 769 23.77 17.44 -10.63
CA ALA A 769 24.29 17.32 -11.99
C ALA A 769 25.62 18.09 -12.17
N ALA A 770 25.77 19.26 -11.52
CA ALA A 770 27.02 20.01 -11.54
C ALA A 770 28.18 19.30 -10.81
N ARG A 771 27.89 18.51 -9.76
CA ARG A 771 28.90 17.72 -9.03
C ARG A 771 29.26 16.42 -9.73
N PHE A 772 28.33 15.89 -10.53
CA PHE A 772 28.46 14.62 -11.25
C PHE A 772 28.20 14.84 -12.75
N PRO A 773 29.09 15.54 -13.47
CA PRO A 773 28.87 15.90 -14.88
C PRO A 773 28.78 14.69 -15.82
N ALA A 774 29.24 13.51 -15.39
CA ALA A 774 29.13 12.25 -16.11
C ALA A 774 27.92 11.40 -15.67
N GLY A 775 27.01 11.96 -14.87
CA GLY A 775 25.94 11.23 -14.20
C GLY A 775 26.37 10.69 -12.83
N VAL A 776 25.39 10.39 -11.98
CA VAL A 776 25.62 9.78 -10.66
C VAL A 776 25.77 8.26 -10.84
N PRO A 777 26.88 7.66 -10.42
CA PRO A 777 27.06 6.20 -10.44
C PRO A 777 26.00 5.44 -9.64
N ALA A 778 25.49 4.35 -10.21
CA ALA A 778 24.75 3.34 -9.45
C ALA A 778 25.75 2.48 -8.65
N VAL A 779 25.56 2.39 -7.34
CA VAL A 779 26.43 1.64 -6.42
C VAL A 779 25.73 0.44 -5.79
N SER A 780 26.47 -0.47 -5.17
CA SER A 780 25.88 -1.61 -4.46
C SER A 780 24.99 -1.17 -3.29
N ASP A 781 23.98 -1.97 -2.94
CA ASP A 781 23.09 -1.70 -1.79
C ASP A 781 23.89 -1.52 -0.48
N ALA A 782 24.99 -2.26 -0.31
CA ALA A 782 25.90 -2.13 0.84
C ALA A 782 26.64 -0.78 0.90
N SER A 783 26.88 -0.13 -0.25
CA SER A 783 27.51 1.19 -0.32
C SER A 783 26.49 2.34 -0.29
N GLN A 784 25.20 2.03 -0.45
CA GLN A 784 24.17 3.00 -0.79
C GLN A 784 24.02 4.10 0.26
N ALA A 785 24.06 3.78 1.56
CA ALA A 785 23.86 4.77 2.61
C ALA A 785 24.93 5.87 2.58
N LYS A 786 26.22 5.49 2.60
CA LYS A 786 27.33 6.45 2.54
C LYS A 786 27.38 7.19 1.20
N TRP A 787 26.94 6.55 0.12
CA TRP A 787 26.84 7.20 -1.18
C TRP A 787 25.77 8.29 -1.20
N MET A 788 24.58 8.01 -0.66
CA MET A 788 23.49 8.97 -0.55
C MET A 788 23.82 10.12 0.42
N GLU A 789 24.49 9.83 1.52
CA GLU A 789 25.04 10.83 2.45
C GLU A 789 26.04 11.77 1.74
N TYR A 790 26.92 11.23 0.88
CA TYR A 790 27.85 12.04 0.08
C TYR A 790 27.11 12.93 -0.94
N ILE A 791 26.13 12.37 -1.65
CA ILE A 791 25.41 13.08 -2.72
C ILE A 791 24.50 14.16 -2.13
N TYR A 792 23.60 13.80 -1.23
CA TYR A 792 22.53 14.70 -0.78
C TYR A 792 22.87 15.47 0.49
N MET A 793 23.72 14.92 1.37
CA MET A 793 24.04 15.51 2.68
C MET A 793 25.46 16.09 2.77
N LYS A 794 26.19 16.10 1.64
CA LYS A 794 27.55 16.65 1.52
C LYS A 794 28.55 16.05 2.52
N GLN A 795 28.37 14.77 2.89
CA GLN A 795 29.33 14.04 3.71
C GLN A 795 30.60 13.71 2.91
N GLU A 796 31.59 13.05 3.51
CA GLU A 796 32.80 12.60 2.81
C GLU A 796 32.48 11.53 1.74
N ARG A 797 33.19 11.54 0.60
CA ARG A 797 33.05 10.50 -0.41
C ARG A 797 33.57 9.16 0.15
N PRO A 798 32.77 8.09 0.16
CA PRO A 798 33.24 6.78 0.61
C PRO A 798 34.35 6.25 -0.31
N PHE A 799 35.50 5.90 0.27
CA PHE A 799 36.66 5.37 -0.49
C PHE A 799 36.50 3.90 -0.91
N ASN A 800 35.59 3.17 -0.27
CA ASN A 800 35.35 1.74 -0.46
C ASN A 800 34.00 1.44 -1.13
N ALA A 801 33.33 2.43 -1.71
CA ALA A 801 32.09 2.21 -2.45
C ALA A 801 32.36 1.30 -3.66
N THR A 802 31.49 0.32 -3.86
CA THR A 802 31.51 -0.61 -5.00
C THR A 802 30.32 -0.36 -5.91
N GLY A 803 30.48 -0.59 -7.21
CA GLY A 803 29.38 -0.51 -8.16
C GLY A 803 28.46 -1.73 -8.12
N VAL A 804 27.71 -1.93 -9.19
CA VAL A 804 26.71 -2.99 -9.34
C VAL A 804 27.20 -4.10 -10.29
N PRO A 805 26.71 -5.35 -10.14
CA PRO A 805 27.05 -6.42 -11.07
C PRO A 805 26.45 -6.17 -12.46
N VAL A 806 27.25 -6.39 -13.49
CA VAL A 806 26.88 -6.27 -14.90
C VAL A 806 27.21 -7.57 -15.62
N THR A 807 26.19 -8.21 -16.18
CA THR A 807 26.34 -9.41 -17.00
C THR A 807 26.52 -9.01 -18.45
N ILE A 808 27.56 -9.56 -19.09
CA ILE A 808 27.82 -9.39 -20.51
C ILE A 808 27.39 -10.67 -21.23
N SER A 809 26.52 -10.52 -22.22
CA SER A 809 26.04 -11.60 -23.07
C SER A 809 26.23 -11.22 -24.54
N VAL A 810 26.30 -12.21 -25.41
CA VAL A 810 26.45 -12.00 -26.86
C VAL A 810 25.44 -12.83 -27.64
N LEU A 811 24.98 -12.27 -28.75
CA LEU A 811 24.31 -12.99 -29.83
C LEU A 811 25.32 -13.16 -30.96
N ASP A 812 25.68 -14.40 -31.26
CA ASP A 812 26.66 -14.73 -32.29
C ASP A 812 26.04 -14.77 -33.71
N PRO A 813 26.87 -14.84 -34.77
CA PRO A 813 26.41 -14.93 -36.17
C PRO A 813 25.54 -16.15 -36.50
N ASN A 814 25.58 -17.20 -35.67
CA ASN A 814 24.79 -18.41 -35.83
C ASN A 814 23.44 -18.33 -35.11
N GLY A 815 23.15 -17.20 -34.43
CA GLY A 815 21.94 -17.00 -33.65
C GLY A 815 21.99 -17.56 -32.22
N ASN A 816 23.17 -17.93 -31.72
CA ASN A 816 23.30 -18.41 -30.34
C ASN A 816 23.43 -17.23 -29.37
N TYR A 817 22.57 -17.19 -28.34
CA TYR A 817 22.65 -16.24 -27.24
C TYR A 817 23.31 -16.89 -26.02
N TYR A 818 24.42 -16.34 -25.53
CA TYR A 818 25.11 -16.86 -24.34
C TYR A 818 25.82 -15.77 -23.53
N THR A 819 25.97 -16.02 -22.22
CA THR A 819 26.71 -15.16 -21.30
C THR A 819 28.21 -15.38 -21.45
N VAL A 820 28.97 -14.30 -21.69
CA VAL A 820 30.44 -14.34 -21.75
C VAL A 820 31.07 -14.13 -20.37
N GLY A 821 30.39 -13.44 -19.46
CA GLY A 821 30.79 -13.32 -18.06
C GLY A 821 30.04 -12.22 -17.32
N THR A 822 30.35 -12.07 -16.03
CA THR A 822 29.84 -11.00 -15.18
C THR A 822 31.02 -10.22 -14.59
N THR A 823 30.91 -8.90 -14.58
CA THR A 823 31.87 -7.98 -13.95
C THR A 823 31.11 -7.07 -12.97
N THR A 824 31.81 -6.29 -12.15
CA THR A 824 31.19 -5.31 -11.25
C THR A 824 31.65 -3.92 -11.65
N SER A 825 30.74 -2.96 -11.73
CA SER A 825 31.14 -1.57 -11.95
C SER A 825 31.92 -1.02 -10.75
N ASP A 826 32.72 0.03 -10.98
CA ASP A 826 33.43 0.73 -9.93
C ASP A 826 32.58 1.85 -9.29
N SER A 827 33.15 2.62 -8.36
CA SER A 827 32.47 3.76 -7.72
C SER A 827 32.21 4.94 -8.66
N ASN A 828 32.67 4.89 -9.90
CA ASN A 828 32.31 5.82 -10.98
C ASN A 828 31.28 5.22 -11.93
N GLY A 829 30.76 4.03 -11.61
CA GLY A 829 29.77 3.32 -12.40
C GLY A 829 30.37 2.63 -13.62
N ALA A 830 31.68 2.70 -13.84
CA ALA A 830 32.34 2.14 -15.01
C ALA A 830 32.60 0.64 -14.84
N PHE A 831 32.40 -0.16 -15.88
CA PHE A 831 32.73 -1.57 -15.91
C PHE A 831 33.53 -1.93 -17.15
N LYS A 832 34.27 -3.04 -17.07
CA LYS A 832 34.93 -3.64 -18.23
C LYS A 832 35.04 -5.15 -18.12
N LEU A 833 34.99 -5.83 -19.26
CA LEU A 833 35.18 -7.27 -19.39
C LEU A 833 35.73 -7.60 -20.78
N ALA A 834 36.76 -8.44 -20.85
CA ALA A 834 37.29 -8.92 -22.12
C ALA A 834 36.78 -10.34 -22.41
N PHE A 835 36.40 -10.63 -23.65
CA PHE A 835 36.03 -11.97 -24.10
C PHE A 835 36.66 -12.29 -25.46
N THR A 836 36.71 -13.57 -25.80
CA THR A 836 37.18 -14.05 -27.12
C THR A 836 35.97 -14.57 -27.90
N PRO A 837 35.66 -14.00 -29.08
CA PRO A 837 34.61 -14.52 -29.95
C PRO A 837 34.87 -15.96 -30.40
N GLN A 838 33.81 -16.77 -30.48
CA GLN A 838 33.94 -18.21 -30.77
C GLN A 838 33.90 -18.52 -32.28
N VAL A 839 33.26 -17.67 -33.09
CA VAL A 839 33.12 -17.83 -34.55
C VAL A 839 33.35 -16.48 -35.26
N PRO A 840 33.70 -16.45 -36.55
CA PRO A 840 33.73 -15.22 -37.34
C PRO A 840 32.32 -14.72 -37.70
N GLY A 841 32.16 -13.41 -37.85
CA GLY A 841 30.93 -12.73 -38.29
C GLY A 841 30.52 -11.58 -37.36
N GLU A 842 29.30 -11.08 -37.54
CA GLU A 842 28.73 -10.00 -36.73
C GLU A 842 28.21 -10.49 -35.37
N TYR A 843 28.61 -9.81 -34.30
CA TYR A 843 28.12 -10.07 -32.94
C TYR A 843 27.34 -8.87 -32.43
N THR A 844 26.22 -9.14 -31.75
CA THR A 844 25.59 -8.16 -30.85
C THR A 844 26.04 -8.44 -29.42
N VAL A 845 26.61 -7.44 -28.77
CA VAL A 845 27.09 -7.49 -27.38
C VAL A 845 26.10 -6.74 -26.49
N TYR A 846 25.61 -7.42 -25.46
CA TYR A 846 24.68 -6.88 -24.46
C TYR A 846 25.39 -6.70 -23.13
N ALA A 847 25.16 -5.57 -22.47
CA ALA A 847 25.49 -5.36 -21.06
C ALA A 847 24.19 -5.15 -20.27
N SER A 848 23.97 -5.95 -19.24
CA SER A 848 22.73 -5.96 -18.47
C SER A 848 23.00 -5.89 -16.97
N PHE A 849 22.35 -4.94 -16.30
CA PHE A 849 22.23 -4.87 -14.86
C PHE A 849 20.81 -5.31 -14.47
N ALA A 850 20.69 -6.38 -13.69
CA ALA A 850 19.40 -6.97 -13.33
C ALA A 850 18.56 -6.12 -12.34
N GLY A 851 19.17 -5.08 -11.73
CA GLY A 851 18.59 -4.33 -10.63
C GLY A 851 19.11 -4.78 -9.26
N SER A 852 18.75 -4.02 -8.22
CA SER A 852 19.07 -4.29 -6.82
C SER A 852 17.90 -3.83 -5.90
N GLY A 853 18.11 -3.79 -4.59
CA GLY A 853 17.17 -3.13 -3.66
C GLY A 853 17.11 -1.60 -3.88
N SER A 854 18.17 -1.01 -4.41
CA SER A 854 18.28 0.43 -4.71
C SER A 854 17.79 0.80 -6.11
N TYR A 855 18.03 -0.03 -7.12
CA TYR A 855 17.81 0.36 -8.52
C TYR A 855 17.00 -0.66 -9.32
N TYR A 856 16.10 -0.20 -10.18
CA TYR A 856 15.52 -1.03 -11.25
C TYR A 856 16.61 -1.39 -12.26
N GLY A 857 16.47 -2.56 -12.89
CA GLY A 857 17.43 -3.04 -13.88
C GLY A 857 17.44 -2.19 -15.16
N SER A 858 18.53 -2.31 -15.91
CA SER A 858 18.73 -1.63 -17.20
C SER A 858 19.69 -2.44 -18.08
N ASN A 859 19.62 -2.26 -19.39
CA ASN A 859 20.51 -2.89 -20.35
C ASN A 859 20.89 -1.95 -21.50
N ALA A 860 21.97 -2.27 -22.19
CA ALA A 860 22.38 -1.63 -23.43
C ALA A 860 23.06 -2.64 -24.36
N GLU A 861 23.09 -2.35 -25.66
CA GLU A 861 23.71 -3.20 -26.68
C GLU A 861 24.64 -2.42 -27.63
N THR A 862 25.59 -3.13 -28.23
CA THR A 862 26.49 -2.62 -29.28
C THR A 862 26.87 -3.74 -30.24
N GLY A 863 27.22 -3.41 -31.48
CA GLY A 863 27.79 -4.36 -32.44
C GLY A 863 29.32 -4.38 -32.48
N ILE A 864 29.87 -5.54 -32.88
CA ILE A 864 31.25 -5.74 -33.36
C ILE A 864 31.23 -6.70 -34.56
N TYR A 865 32.29 -6.67 -35.38
CA TYR A 865 32.50 -7.65 -36.44
C TYR A 865 33.77 -8.46 -36.18
N VAL A 866 33.75 -9.75 -36.48
CA VAL A 866 34.87 -10.67 -36.26
C VAL A 866 35.29 -11.28 -37.59
N ASP A 867 36.46 -10.91 -38.10
CA ASP A 867 37.05 -11.49 -39.31
C ASP A 867 37.54 -12.93 -39.06
N GLU A 868 37.53 -13.74 -40.11
CA GLU A 868 38.09 -15.09 -40.04
C GLU A 868 39.61 -15.03 -39.84
N ALA A 869 40.14 -15.90 -38.96
CA ALA A 869 41.58 -15.96 -38.72
C ALA A 869 42.32 -16.41 -39.99
N ALA A 870 43.42 -15.74 -40.32
CA ALA A 870 44.26 -16.15 -41.45
C ALA A 870 44.78 -17.59 -41.24
N ALA A 871 44.69 -18.43 -42.29
CA ALA A 871 45.17 -19.80 -42.22
C ALA A 871 46.67 -19.84 -41.83
N THR A 872 47.00 -20.62 -40.80
CA THR A 872 48.39 -20.79 -40.35
C THR A 872 49.23 -21.32 -41.53
N PRO A 873 50.33 -20.65 -41.92
CA PRO A 873 51.19 -21.15 -42.97
C PRO A 873 51.71 -22.53 -42.61
N THR A 874 51.69 -23.45 -43.58
CA THR A 874 52.22 -24.81 -43.42
C THR A 874 53.66 -24.72 -42.88
N PRO A 875 54.05 -25.51 -41.86
CA PRO A 875 55.41 -25.47 -41.33
C PRO A 875 56.43 -25.59 -42.47
N PRO A 876 57.51 -24.79 -42.48
CA PRO A 876 58.57 -24.97 -43.46
C PRO A 876 59.05 -26.43 -43.40
N ALA A 877 59.19 -27.08 -44.56
CA ALA A 877 59.79 -28.41 -44.62
C ALA A 877 61.14 -28.38 -43.89
N THR A 878 61.33 -29.29 -42.93
CA THR A 878 62.59 -29.45 -42.19
C THR A 878 63.75 -29.49 -43.20
N PRO A 879 64.73 -28.57 -43.14
CA PRO A 879 65.84 -28.60 -44.08
C PRO A 879 66.57 -29.94 -43.96
N ALA A 880 66.80 -30.59 -45.11
CA ALA A 880 67.60 -31.80 -45.16
C ALA A 880 69.00 -31.51 -44.55
N PRO A 881 69.53 -32.40 -43.70
CA PRO A 881 70.82 -32.17 -43.03
C PRO A 881 71.91 -31.92 -44.08
N THR A 882 72.73 -30.91 -43.82
CA THR A 882 73.79 -30.52 -44.77
C THR A 882 74.97 -31.48 -44.67
N MET A 883 75.80 -31.55 -45.72
CA MET A 883 77.06 -32.31 -45.69
C MET A 883 77.99 -31.86 -44.55
N ALA A 884 77.84 -30.64 -44.02
CA ALA A 884 78.56 -30.19 -42.84
C ALA A 884 78.08 -30.90 -41.56
N ASP A 885 76.77 -31.13 -41.41
CA ASP A 885 76.19 -31.82 -40.25
C ASP A 885 76.55 -33.31 -40.22
N LEU A 886 76.70 -33.94 -41.40
CA LEU A 886 77.07 -35.35 -41.53
C LEU A 886 78.58 -35.63 -41.41
N TYR A 887 79.46 -34.69 -41.80
CA TYR A 887 80.90 -34.96 -41.89
C TYR A 887 81.79 -34.06 -41.02
N PHE A 888 81.40 -32.82 -40.70
CA PHE A 888 82.26 -31.90 -39.92
C PHE A 888 82.19 -32.15 -38.40
N VAL A 889 81.00 -32.48 -37.87
CA VAL A 889 80.83 -32.75 -36.43
C VAL A 889 81.58 -34.02 -35.97
N PRO A 890 81.51 -35.17 -36.69
CA PRO A 890 82.32 -36.34 -36.33
C PRO A 890 83.83 -36.10 -36.50
N ALA A 891 84.25 -35.31 -37.50
CA ALA A 891 85.66 -35.00 -37.75
C ALA A 891 86.27 -34.12 -36.64
N ILE A 892 85.54 -33.12 -36.14
CA ILE A 892 85.99 -32.27 -35.03
C ILE A 892 86.08 -33.07 -33.72
N ILE A 893 85.11 -33.96 -33.45
CA ILE A 893 85.16 -34.87 -32.30
C ILE A 893 86.36 -35.82 -32.42
N GLY A 894 86.62 -36.36 -33.61
CA GLY A 894 87.79 -37.20 -33.87
C GLY A 894 89.13 -36.49 -33.62
N ILE A 895 89.24 -35.21 -34.00
CA ILE A 895 90.44 -34.38 -33.76
C ILE A 895 90.63 -34.08 -32.27
N ILE A 896 89.56 -33.77 -31.54
CA ILE A 896 89.61 -33.52 -30.09
C ILE A 896 90.03 -34.79 -29.33
N VAL A 897 89.50 -35.95 -29.70
CA VAL A 897 89.90 -37.24 -29.11
C VAL A 897 91.37 -37.56 -29.42
N ALA A 898 91.85 -37.31 -30.64
CA ALA A 898 93.25 -37.49 -30.99
C ALA A 898 94.20 -36.59 -30.17
N ILE A 899 93.82 -35.32 -29.94
CA ILE A 899 94.60 -34.39 -29.11
C ILE A 899 94.64 -34.85 -27.64
N ILE A 900 93.53 -35.35 -27.11
CA ILE A 900 93.46 -35.89 -25.74
C ILE A 900 94.33 -37.14 -25.60
N VAL A 901 94.33 -38.04 -26.60
CA VAL A 901 95.16 -39.26 -26.59
C VAL A 901 96.65 -38.93 -26.69
N VAL A 902 97.04 -37.97 -27.54
CA VAL A 902 98.45 -37.51 -27.64
C VAL A 902 98.87 -36.77 -26.37
N GLY A 903 98.00 -35.93 -25.78
CA GLY A 903 98.26 -35.28 -24.50
C GLY A 903 98.44 -36.29 -23.36
N ALA A 904 97.58 -37.31 -23.29
CA ALA A 904 97.68 -38.38 -22.30
C ALA A 904 98.94 -39.25 -22.49
N ALA A 905 99.32 -39.57 -23.74
CA ALA A 905 100.54 -40.30 -24.06
C ALA A 905 101.81 -39.51 -23.71
N THR A 906 101.79 -38.19 -23.87
CA THR A 906 102.91 -37.30 -23.51
C THR A 906 103.08 -37.17 -22.00
N ILE A 907 101.97 -37.08 -21.24
CA ILE A 907 101.99 -37.08 -19.77
C ILE A 907 102.42 -38.43 -19.20
N LEU A 908 102.08 -39.55 -19.86
CA LEU A 908 102.53 -40.89 -19.47
C LEU A 908 104.02 -41.13 -19.82
N ALA A 909 104.54 -40.55 -20.89
CA ALA A 909 105.96 -40.61 -21.24
C ALA A 909 106.84 -39.80 -20.27
N LEU A 910 106.33 -38.70 -19.71
CA LEU A 910 107.05 -37.87 -18.72
C LEU A 910 107.04 -38.45 -17.29
N ARG A 911 106.38 -39.59 -17.04
CA ARG A 911 106.26 -40.21 -15.70
C ARG A 911 107.10 -41.49 -15.48
N LYS A 912 108.00 -41.86 -16.39
CA LYS A 912 108.96 -42.96 -16.19
C LYS A 912 110.42 -42.48 -16.05
N ARG A 913 110.73 -42.01 -14.83
CA ARG A 913 111.95 -42.21 -13.99
C ARG A 913 113.34 -41.81 -14.54
N PRO A 914 114.33 -41.53 -13.67
CA PRO A 914 114.37 -41.65 -12.20
C PRO A 914 114.20 -40.34 -11.45
#